data_AF-F2USG2-F1
#
_entry.id   AF-F2USG2-F1
#
_cell.length_a   1.000
_cell.length_b   1.000
_cell.length_c   1.000
_cell.angle_alpha   90.00
_cell.angle_beta   90.00
_cell.angle_gamma   90.00
#
_symmetry.space_group_name_H-M   'P 1'
#
loop_
_entity.id
_entity.type
_entity.pdbx_description
1 polymer ?
#
loop_
_entity_poly.entity_id
_entity_poly.type
_entity_poly.pdbx_seq_one_letter_code
_entity_poly.pdbx_strand_id
1 'polypeptide(L)'
;MAVLSARLLHSGGLSVARVPAAVGAMLRGRHAAAQHRAARVFARALSVSTDEDTQGHQDVVDSWRVNISGDPNKFVGPRPESWWTGKPPVHGTCPGVNSDGIIRSLPQPDLSNVTRQQLRDYFDNCWTMTEVLFSALQTEEPFYRPPYHNLRHPKIFYYAHPASVYVNKCRVAGLISKPINEYYEHIFETGVDEMQWDDLSKNDMRWPTVDEVKAYRQEVYNTVVDIIENHPAFETIDQLEASPFWAVVMGTEHEKIHLETSSVLMRELPLELVRPPEHFPAIHPSAREHGVTPDQEPVAGKDYPVNQFIEVEAGSVKLGKPRDFPSYGWDNEYGEKHMNVKSFKATKYLISNGEFLQFVKSGGYLDENVWEPEGWKWRCFRNVKWPTFWVPTGPSGLHQYRLRTAFEVVDMPWSWPANVNYHEAKAFANWKSDMEGRDRTQGYRIMTEAEHHRIRDDYMSDESLGVARDPGMVADGHEMADKYGFNLNLAHGSESPVDALKPTSLGFHDVFGSVWNWCEDHISALPNFKIHPYYNDFTLPCFDGQHNLILGGSFISCGDEASSFARFHFRPHFFQHAGFRLVLPNQTDPALVTSCMDNQGPYVGTNPFRSSRRDETERKYQAEEVLRQYVHLHYADDANVPEAARGYTDKVTQLLVDAAREHGVATDRVLDIGCGVGGTTFALARAFESVLGVDISASFIDAAQQLKEEGSLPYFIREEGDIKEEAVVGLPQGVDPARVEFKQMDAMCIPPDTGSFSAVLAANVLDRLSSPGTLLSRLGGARGLVRPGGILVLSSPYTWMEQYTPKDLWIGGHETPEGNVRSLDGLKAALGENFELLRTTQVPLAIREHARKFEYVISEATVWRHRS
;
A
#
# COMPACT_ATOMS: atom_id res chain seq x y z
N MET A 1 30.76 42.91 -4.87
CA MET A 1 31.84 43.13 -5.87
C MET A 1 32.78 41.95 -5.87
N ALA A 2 33.56 41.79 -6.93
CA ALA A 2 34.25 40.56 -7.28
C ALA A 2 35.67 40.40 -6.67
N VAL A 3 36.11 39.13 -6.60
CA VAL A 3 37.45 38.66 -7.03
C VAL A 3 38.68 38.72 -6.07
N LEU A 4 39.10 37.50 -5.70
CA LEU A 4 40.47 36.91 -5.60
C LEU A 4 41.59 37.52 -4.72
N SER A 5 41.91 36.74 -3.66
CA SER A 5 43.15 35.95 -3.51
C SER A 5 44.51 36.56 -3.07
N ALA A 6 45.12 35.82 -2.13
CA ALA A 6 46.56 35.48 -2.00
C ALA A 6 47.50 36.29 -1.07
N ARG A 7 48.02 35.55 -0.06
CA ARG A 7 49.44 35.50 0.42
C ARG A 7 50.01 36.72 1.19
N LEU A 8 50.92 36.59 2.18
CA LEU A 8 51.44 35.50 3.04
C LEU A 8 52.41 36.14 4.10
N LEU A 9 52.87 35.37 5.10
CA LEU A 9 53.94 35.70 6.11
C LEU A 9 53.49 36.71 7.20
N HIS A 10 53.85 36.59 8.49
CA HIS A 10 54.80 35.77 9.27
C HIS A 10 54.23 35.63 10.72
N SER A 11 54.64 34.76 11.66
CA SER A 11 55.55 33.60 11.75
C SER A 11 55.30 32.87 13.10
N GLY A 12 55.89 31.68 13.33
CA GLY A 12 55.92 31.05 14.67
C GLY A 12 55.83 29.52 14.69
N GLY A 13 56.95 28.82 14.49
CA GLY A 13 57.00 27.34 14.56
C GLY A 13 58.16 26.82 15.39
N LEU A 14 58.00 25.65 16.01
CA LEU A 14 59.06 24.87 16.65
C LEU A 14 58.86 23.36 16.39
N SER A 15 59.93 22.69 15.99
CA SER A 15 60.04 21.24 15.71
C SER A 15 59.97 20.43 17.01
N VAL A 16 59.19 19.35 17.17
CA VAL A 16 59.28 17.99 16.56
C VAL A 16 60.64 17.29 16.76
N ALA A 17 60.60 16.17 17.48
CA ALA A 17 61.59 15.08 17.50
C ALA A 17 60.85 13.73 17.38
N ARG A 18 61.50 12.68 16.85
CA ARG A 18 60.89 11.40 16.45
C ARG A 18 61.08 10.25 17.48
N VAL A 19 60.31 9.18 17.21
CA VAL A 19 60.61 7.71 17.33
C VAL A 19 59.71 6.99 18.38
N PRO A 20 59.24 5.73 18.20
CA PRO A 20 59.32 4.78 17.07
C PRO A 20 57.98 4.26 16.50
N ALA A 21 58.04 3.63 15.32
CA ALA A 21 56.96 2.80 14.78
C ALA A 21 56.97 1.37 15.38
N ALA A 22 56.14 1.12 16.40
CA ALA A 22 55.95 -0.24 16.96
C ALA A 22 54.49 -0.60 17.33
N VAL A 23 53.57 0.37 17.41
CA VAL A 23 52.21 0.15 17.95
C VAL A 23 51.18 -0.18 16.87
N GLY A 24 51.44 0.16 15.59
CA GLY A 24 50.49 -0.03 14.49
C GLY A 24 50.23 -1.49 14.04
N ALA A 25 51.04 -2.45 14.49
CA ALA A 25 50.93 -3.86 14.10
C ALA A 25 50.03 -4.69 15.04
N MET A 26 49.92 -4.32 16.32
CA MET A 26 49.19 -5.12 17.31
C MET A 26 47.67 -5.02 17.20
N LEU A 27 47.16 -3.91 16.66
CA LEU A 27 45.72 -3.65 16.51
C LEU A 27 45.09 -4.30 15.26
N ARG A 28 45.88 -4.55 14.20
CA ARG A 28 45.37 -5.24 12.99
C ARG A 28 45.27 -6.76 13.17
N GLY A 29 46.11 -7.35 14.03
CA GLY A 29 46.09 -8.80 14.31
C GLY A 29 44.90 -9.29 15.14
N ARG A 30 44.26 -8.41 15.94
CA ARG A 30 43.14 -8.81 16.82
C ARG A 30 41.77 -8.84 16.14
N HIS A 31 41.54 -8.01 15.12
CA HIS A 31 40.28 -8.04 14.36
C HIS A 31 40.13 -9.29 13.48
N ALA A 32 41.20 -9.68 12.76
CA ALA A 32 41.18 -10.88 11.91
C ALA A 32 40.97 -12.19 12.70
N ALA A 33 41.50 -12.27 13.92
CA ALA A 33 41.35 -13.43 14.79
C ALA A 33 39.92 -13.59 15.35
N ALA A 34 39.16 -12.50 15.52
CA ALA A 34 37.77 -12.53 15.97
C ALA A 34 36.84 -13.02 14.86
N GLN A 35 36.99 -12.49 13.63
CA GLN A 35 36.17 -12.87 12.48
C GLN A 35 36.37 -14.35 12.08
N HIS A 36 37.62 -14.85 12.11
CA HIS A 36 37.87 -16.28 11.87
C HIS A 36 37.34 -17.21 12.98
N ARG A 37 37.12 -16.71 14.21
CA ARG A 37 36.55 -17.51 15.30
C ARG A 37 35.02 -17.58 15.21
N ALA A 38 34.37 -16.49 14.80
CA ALA A 38 32.93 -16.46 14.49
C ALA A 38 32.58 -17.42 13.33
N ALA A 39 33.31 -17.34 12.22
CA ALA A 39 33.10 -18.21 11.05
C ALA A 39 33.25 -19.72 11.37
N ARG A 40 34.15 -20.08 12.30
CA ARG A 40 34.35 -21.47 12.74
C ARG A 40 33.32 -21.98 13.76
N VAL A 41 32.57 -21.10 14.41
CA VAL A 41 31.43 -21.48 15.26
C VAL A 41 30.19 -21.67 14.37
N PHE A 42 29.94 -20.75 13.43
CA PHE A 42 28.88 -20.89 12.41
C PHE A 42 29.01 -22.18 11.60
N ALA A 43 30.20 -22.48 11.07
CA ALA A 43 30.44 -23.69 10.26
C ALA A 43 30.40 -25.01 11.06
N ARG A 44 30.22 -24.97 12.39
CA ARG A 44 30.12 -26.18 13.24
C ARG A 44 28.70 -26.42 13.78
N ALA A 45 27.80 -25.45 13.65
CA ALA A 45 26.37 -25.60 13.95
C ALA A 45 25.60 -26.33 12.82
N LEU A 46 26.15 -26.38 11.60
CA LEU A 46 25.56 -27.04 10.43
C LEU A 46 25.82 -28.56 10.37
N SER A 47 26.15 -29.22 11.49
CA SER A 47 26.34 -30.66 11.53
C SER A 47 26.00 -31.25 12.91
N VAL A 48 25.04 -32.19 12.94
CA VAL A 48 24.49 -32.89 14.13
C VAL A 48 23.52 -32.00 14.95
N SER A 49 22.28 -32.41 15.27
CA SER A 49 21.61 -33.73 15.15
C SER A 49 20.22 -33.66 14.50
N THR A 50 19.71 -34.82 14.12
CA THR A 50 18.27 -35.09 14.01
C THR A 50 17.61 -34.98 15.39
N ASP A 51 16.33 -34.58 15.44
CA ASP A 51 15.20 -35.44 15.88
C ASP A 51 13.88 -34.64 15.79
N GLU A 52 12.77 -35.36 15.65
CA GLU A 52 11.44 -34.87 15.24
C GLU A 52 10.62 -34.37 16.46
N ASP A 53 10.08 -33.13 16.45
CA ASP A 53 8.79 -32.76 17.10
C ASP A 53 8.35 -31.27 17.04
N THR A 54 9.17 -30.30 16.59
CA THR A 54 8.85 -28.84 16.72
C THR A 54 8.12 -28.19 15.52
N GLN A 55 7.39 -28.98 14.73
CA GLN A 55 7.16 -28.73 13.29
C GLN A 55 5.83 -28.05 12.92
N GLY A 56 5.37 -27.09 13.74
CA GLY A 56 3.96 -26.65 13.75
C GLY A 56 3.59 -25.38 12.97
N HIS A 57 4.27 -24.25 13.23
CA HIS A 57 3.80 -22.92 12.80
C HIS A 57 4.85 -22.03 12.14
N GLN A 58 6.13 -22.14 12.49
CA GLN A 58 7.18 -21.35 11.85
C GLN A 58 7.47 -21.85 10.41
N ASP A 59 7.23 -23.14 10.16
CA ASP A 59 7.34 -23.77 8.83
C ASP A 59 6.32 -23.24 7.81
N VAL A 60 5.22 -22.61 8.24
CA VAL A 60 4.18 -22.05 7.36
C VAL A 60 4.57 -20.63 6.88
N VAL A 61 5.14 -19.80 7.76
CA VAL A 61 5.41 -18.37 7.45
C VAL A 61 6.59 -18.20 6.47
N ASP A 62 7.54 -19.14 6.50
CA ASP A 62 8.69 -19.18 5.59
C ASP A 62 8.64 -20.37 4.61
N SER A 63 7.48 -21.03 4.44
CA SER A 63 7.30 -22.22 3.60
C SER A 63 7.85 -22.03 2.19
N TRP A 64 7.60 -20.85 1.60
CA TRP A 64 8.04 -20.45 0.27
C TRP A 64 9.58 -20.42 0.10
N ARG A 65 10.38 -20.31 1.18
CA ARG A 65 11.86 -20.35 1.10
C ARG A 65 12.40 -21.71 0.67
N VAL A 66 11.61 -22.78 0.75
CA VAL A 66 11.96 -24.11 0.22
C VAL A 66 12.26 -24.11 -1.29
N ASN A 67 11.83 -23.06 -2.00
CA ASN A 67 12.02 -22.87 -3.43
C ASN A 67 13.38 -22.21 -3.79
N ILE A 68 14.12 -21.68 -2.80
CA ILE A 68 15.42 -21.03 -3.02
C ILE A 68 16.53 -22.08 -3.01
N SER A 69 17.42 -22.08 -4.03
CA SER A 69 18.51 -23.07 -4.14
C SER A 69 19.66 -22.85 -3.16
N GLY A 70 19.76 -21.65 -2.59
CA GLY A 70 20.77 -21.27 -1.60
C GLY A 70 22.03 -20.60 -2.15
N ASP A 71 22.13 -20.35 -3.47
CA ASP A 71 23.20 -19.53 -4.04
C ASP A 71 22.86 -18.03 -3.95
N PRO A 72 23.53 -17.23 -3.10
CA PRO A 72 23.25 -15.80 -2.94
C PRO A 72 23.71 -14.94 -4.13
N ASN A 73 24.47 -15.49 -5.08
CA ASN A 73 24.99 -14.75 -6.25
C ASN A 73 24.20 -15.00 -7.53
N LYS A 74 23.36 -16.04 -7.55
CA LYS A 74 22.55 -16.38 -8.73
C LYS A 74 21.59 -15.23 -9.03
N PHE A 75 21.53 -14.78 -10.28
CA PHE A 75 20.74 -13.62 -10.72
C PHE A 75 21.08 -12.26 -10.05
N VAL A 76 22.32 -12.08 -9.56
CA VAL A 76 22.81 -10.76 -9.13
C VAL A 76 23.42 -10.00 -10.33
N GLY A 77 23.05 -8.72 -10.48
CA GLY A 77 23.57 -7.82 -11.50
C GLY A 77 22.85 -7.90 -12.86
N PRO A 78 23.50 -7.40 -13.93
CA PRO A 78 23.00 -7.47 -15.30
C PRO A 78 22.75 -8.89 -15.76
N ARG A 79 21.78 -9.06 -16.67
CA ARG A 79 21.42 -10.36 -17.21
C ARG A 79 22.33 -10.74 -18.39
N PRO A 80 22.87 -11.97 -18.42
CA PRO A 80 23.63 -12.46 -19.57
C PRO A 80 22.70 -12.71 -20.77
N GLU A 81 23.27 -12.90 -21.96
CA GLU A 81 22.52 -13.23 -23.18
C GLU A 81 21.60 -14.46 -23.00
N SER A 82 22.01 -15.46 -22.20
CA SER A 82 21.20 -16.64 -21.86
C SER A 82 20.01 -16.37 -20.94
N TRP A 83 19.76 -15.12 -20.55
CA TRP A 83 18.53 -14.73 -19.87
C TRP A 83 17.33 -14.71 -20.82
N TRP A 84 17.51 -14.16 -22.01
CA TRP A 84 16.45 -13.93 -22.99
C TRP A 84 15.98 -15.27 -23.59
N THR A 85 14.69 -15.56 -23.45
CA THR A 85 14.04 -16.70 -24.11
C THR A 85 13.37 -16.29 -25.43
N GLY A 86 13.20 -14.98 -25.65
CA GLY A 86 12.78 -14.41 -26.93
C GLY A 86 13.94 -13.78 -27.72
N LYS A 87 13.64 -12.75 -28.52
CA LYS A 87 14.68 -11.88 -29.07
C LYS A 87 15.33 -11.06 -27.94
N PRO A 88 16.66 -10.87 -27.91
CA PRO A 88 17.29 -9.99 -26.92
C PRO A 88 16.94 -8.51 -27.22
N PRO A 89 16.91 -7.63 -26.21
CA PRO A 89 16.55 -6.21 -26.33
C PRO A 89 17.64 -5.38 -27.04
N VAL A 90 17.91 -5.69 -28.30
CA VAL A 90 18.95 -5.08 -29.13
C VAL A 90 18.31 -4.36 -30.31
N HIS A 91 18.70 -3.10 -30.52
CA HIS A 91 18.21 -2.27 -31.62
C HIS A 91 18.46 -2.95 -32.98
N GLY A 92 17.44 -2.96 -33.85
CA GLY A 92 17.48 -3.67 -35.14
C GLY A 92 17.37 -5.20 -35.04
N THR A 93 17.28 -5.77 -33.82
CA THR A 93 17.00 -7.19 -33.59
C THR A 93 15.59 -7.36 -33.02
N CYS A 94 15.31 -6.79 -31.84
CA CYS A 94 13.98 -6.79 -31.24
C CYS A 94 13.17 -5.55 -31.66
N PRO A 95 11.93 -5.72 -32.16
CA PRO A 95 11.01 -4.62 -32.41
C PRO A 95 10.70 -3.80 -31.15
N GLY A 96 10.49 -2.50 -31.33
CA GLY A 96 10.28 -1.53 -30.25
C GLY A 96 11.52 -1.20 -29.41
N VAL A 97 12.69 -1.76 -29.73
CA VAL A 97 13.98 -1.29 -29.18
C VAL A 97 14.52 -0.16 -30.04
N ASN A 98 14.55 1.05 -29.48
CA ASN A 98 14.98 2.25 -30.19
C ASN A 98 16.51 2.40 -30.22
N SER A 99 17.00 3.43 -30.91
CA SER A 99 18.44 3.70 -31.06
C SER A 99 19.14 4.12 -29.76
N ASP A 100 18.37 4.45 -28.72
CA ASP A 100 18.81 4.63 -27.34
C ASP A 100 19.05 3.30 -26.59
N GLY A 101 18.69 2.16 -27.20
CA GLY A 101 18.80 0.83 -26.60
C GLY A 101 17.64 0.46 -25.66
N ILE A 102 16.60 1.30 -25.58
CA ILE A 102 15.46 1.12 -24.68
C ILE A 102 14.29 0.49 -25.42
N ILE A 103 13.67 -0.53 -24.82
CA ILE A 103 12.43 -1.13 -25.30
C ILE A 103 11.21 -0.32 -24.85
N ARG A 104 10.26 -0.10 -25.75
CA ARG A 104 8.95 0.51 -25.49
C ARG A 104 7.86 -0.30 -26.19
N SER A 105 6.60 -0.16 -25.80
CA SER A 105 5.52 -0.88 -26.47
C SER A 105 5.30 -0.33 -27.87
N LEU A 106 5.20 -1.24 -28.84
CA LEU A 106 4.61 -0.96 -30.14
C LEU A 106 3.12 -0.63 -29.99
N PRO A 107 2.52 0.13 -30.94
CA PRO A 107 1.07 0.27 -31.04
C PRO A 107 0.41 -1.08 -31.32
N GLN A 108 -0.87 -1.21 -30.97
CA GLN A 108 -1.69 -2.36 -31.36
C GLN A 108 -1.77 -2.46 -32.90
N PRO A 109 -1.58 -3.64 -33.50
CA PRO A 109 -1.73 -3.83 -34.93
C PRO A 109 -3.20 -3.75 -35.37
N ASP A 110 -3.45 -3.23 -36.57
CA ASP A 110 -4.76 -3.32 -37.23
C ASP A 110 -5.03 -4.76 -37.67
N LEU A 111 -5.82 -5.48 -36.88
CA LEU A 111 -6.10 -6.90 -37.06
C LEU A 111 -6.89 -7.20 -38.35
N SER A 112 -7.50 -6.19 -38.99
CA SER A 112 -8.22 -6.39 -40.26
C SER A 112 -7.30 -6.65 -41.45
N ASN A 113 -6.02 -6.26 -41.34
CA ASN A 113 -5.02 -6.39 -42.40
C ASN A 113 -3.62 -6.80 -41.89
N VAL A 114 -3.51 -7.21 -40.63
CA VAL A 114 -2.24 -7.56 -39.97
C VAL A 114 -1.49 -8.65 -40.73
N THR A 115 -0.23 -8.39 -41.05
CA THR A 115 0.67 -9.40 -41.62
C THR A 115 1.25 -10.30 -40.54
N ARG A 116 1.65 -11.53 -40.89
CA ARG A 116 2.40 -12.42 -39.98
C ARG A 116 3.61 -11.73 -39.35
N GLN A 117 4.32 -10.88 -40.11
CA GLN A 117 5.47 -10.13 -39.60
C GLN A 117 5.08 -9.10 -38.53
N GLN A 118 4.02 -8.30 -38.75
CA GLN A 118 3.55 -7.34 -37.74
C GLN A 118 3.07 -8.04 -36.47
N LEU A 119 2.36 -9.16 -36.57
CA LEU A 119 1.95 -9.94 -35.41
C LEU A 119 3.16 -10.56 -34.69
N ARG A 120 4.13 -11.08 -35.44
CA ARG A 120 5.39 -11.60 -34.92
C ARG A 120 6.16 -10.53 -34.15
N ASP A 121 6.25 -9.33 -34.72
CA ASP A 121 6.98 -8.21 -34.13
C ASP A 121 6.30 -7.68 -32.86
N TYR A 122 4.96 -7.66 -32.84
CA TYR A 122 4.16 -7.29 -31.66
C TYR A 122 4.31 -8.30 -30.52
N PHE A 123 4.27 -9.60 -30.82
CA PHE A 123 4.55 -10.68 -29.87
C PHE A 123 5.99 -10.61 -29.33
N ASP A 124 6.99 -10.46 -30.20
CA ASP A 124 8.40 -10.31 -29.79
C ASP A 124 8.64 -9.12 -28.88
N ASN A 125 8.02 -7.99 -29.19
CA ASN A 125 8.09 -6.78 -28.37
C ASN A 125 7.50 -7.02 -26.97
N CYS A 126 6.29 -7.59 -26.90
CA CYS A 126 5.63 -7.92 -25.64
C CYS A 126 6.46 -8.89 -24.78
N TRP A 127 6.87 -10.02 -25.35
CA TRP A 127 7.66 -11.03 -24.66
C TRP A 127 8.96 -10.45 -24.08
N THR A 128 9.66 -9.64 -24.88
CA THR A 128 10.93 -9.02 -24.49
C THR A 128 10.73 -7.95 -23.41
N MET A 129 9.63 -7.18 -23.44
CA MET A 129 9.30 -6.23 -22.37
C MET A 129 9.14 -6.93 -21.02
N THR A 130 8.45 -8.09 -20.97
CA THR A 130 8.34 -8.91 -19.76
C THR A 130 9.71 -9.37 -19.27
N GLU A 131 10.57 -9.90 -20.14
CA GLU A 131 11.90 -10.36 -19.73
C GLU A 131 12.81 -9.21 -19.28
N VAL A 132 12.64 -8.00 -19.83
CA VAL A 132 13.33 -6.78 -19.39
C VAL A 132 12.85 -6.37 -18.00
N LEU A 133 11.54 -6.40 -17.73
CA LEU A 133 10.98 -6.15 -16.39
C LEU A 133 11.54 -7.15 -15.36
N PHE A 134 11.49 -8.45 -15.64
CA PHE A 134 12.01 -9.49 -14.74
C PHE A 134 13.55 -9.52 -14.62
N SER A 135 14.27 -8.83 -15.51
CA SER A 135 15.72 -8.61 -15.36
C SER A 135 16.08 -7.67 -14.18
N ALA A 136 15.10 -6.91 -13.66
CA ALA A 136 15.26 -6.08 -12.46
C ALA A 136 15.60 -6.88 -11.20
N LEU A 137 15.01 -8.08 -11.06
CA LEU A 137 15.05 -8.86 -9.82
C LEU A 137 16.47 -9.28 -9.46
N GLN A 138 16.87 -9.09 -8.20
CA GLN A 138 18.19 -9.44 -7.69
C GLN A 138 18.09 -10.64 -6.74
N THR A 139 18.92 -11.66 -6.96
CA THR A 139 18.86 -13.00 -6.34
C THR A 139 17.64 -13.85 -6.78
N GLU A 140 17.57 -15.11 -6.31
CA GLU A 140 16.36 -15.95 -6.46
C GLU A 140 15.21 -15.53 -5.54
N GLU A 141 15.51 -14.92 -4.38
CA GLU A 141 14.50 -14.59 -3.37
C GLU A 141 13.27 -13.82 -3.90
N PRO A 142 13.39 -12.72 -4.67
CA PRO A 142 12.23 -11.99 -5.14
C PRO A 142 11.29 -12.79 -6.04
N PHE A 143 11.77 -13.85 -6.73
CA PHE A 143 10.91 -14.72 -7.53
C PHE A 143 9.94 -15.51 -6.65
N TYR A 144 10.38 -15.93 -5.45
CA TYR A 144 9.59 -16.81 -4.57
C TYR A 144 8.95 -16.09 -3.38
N ARG A 145 9.43 -14.89 -3.01
CA ARG A 145 8.87 -14.10 -1.92
C ARG A 145 7.46 -13.61 -2.29
N PRO A 146 6.40 -14.00 -1.55
CA PRO A 146 5.06 -13.46 -1.76
C PRO A 146 5.01 -11.96 -1.39
N PRO A 147 4.06 -11.18 -1.92
CA PRO A 147 3.82 -9.81 -1.45
C PRO A 147 3.41 -9.79 0.02
N TYR A 148 3.84 -8.76 0.76
CA TYR A 148 3.66 -8.67 2.22
C TYR A 148 2.18 -8.74 2.67
N HIS A 149 1.26 -8.34 1.78
CA HIS A 149 -0.17 -8.34 2.05
C HIS A 149 -0.82 -9.74 1.89
N ASN A 150 -0.11 -10.71 1.31
CA ASN A 150 -0.56 -12.08 1.01
C ASN A 150 -1.87 -12.18 0.22
N LEU A 151 -2.18 -11.20 -0.64
CA LEU A 151 -3.33 -11.21 -1.56
C LEU A 151 -2.88 -11.30 -3.03
N ARG A 152 -1.77 -11.98 -3.32
CA ARG A 152 -1.30 -12.33 -4.68
C ARG A 152 -0.24 -13.42 -4.57
N HIS A 153 0.05 -14.08 -5.69
CA HIS A 153 1.13 -15.07 -5.80
C HIS A 153 2.56 -14.45 -5.79
N PRO A 154 3.61 -15.25 -5.60
CA PRO A 154 4.99 -14.80 -5.77
C PRO A 154 5.34 -14.58 -7.26
N LYS A 155 6.40 -13.83 -7.52
CA LYS A 155 6.73 -13.31 -8.87
C LYS A 155 7.06 -14.41 -9.89
N ILE A 156 7.46 -15.61 -9.46
CA ILE A 156 7.66 -16.77 -10.33
C ILE A 156 6.37 -17.20 -11.05
N PHE A 157 5.20 -17.06 -10.40
CA PHE A 157 3.91 -17.26 -11.04
C PHE A 157 3.73 -16.27 -12.19
N TYR A 158 3.91 -14.98 -11.92
CA TYR A 158 3.76 -13.91 -12.91
C TYR A 158 4.75 -14.00 -14.08
N TYR A 159 5.92 -14.61 -13.88
CA TYR A 159 6.86 -14.88 -14.97
C TYR A 159 6.41 -16.06 -15.86
N ALA A 160 5.73 -17.06 -15.31
CA ALA A 160 5.34 -18.29 -16.02
C ALA A 160 3.90 -18.28 -16.57
N HIS A 161 2.97 -17.63 -15.86
CA HIS A 161 1.54 -17.65 -16.12
C HIS A 161 1.13 -17.08 -17.50
N PRO A 162 1.72 -15.98 -18.01
CA PRO A 162 1.44 -15.57 -19.38
C PRO A 162 1.78 -16.66 -20.40
N ALA A 163 2.88 -17.40 -20.18
CA ALA A 163 3.30 -18.49 -21.05
C ALA A 163 2.34 -19.71 -21.00
N SER A 164 1.80 -20.07 -19.83
CA SER A 164 0.74 -21.10 -19.76
C SER A 164 -0.56 -20.63 -20.41
N VAL A 165 -0.91 -19.35 -20.32
CA VAL A 165 -2.08 -18.79 -21.01
C VAL A 165 -1.94 -18.90 -22.52
N TYR A 166 -0.78 -18.57 -23.14
CA TYR A 166 -0.58 -18.84 -24.58
C TYR A 166 -0.89 -20.29 -24.95
N VAL A 167 -0.33 -21.26 -24.21
CA VAL A 167 -0.55 -22.69 -24.50
C VAL A 167 -2.02 -23.07 -24.33
N ASN A 168 -2.63 -22.73 -23.20
CA ASN A 168 -4.01 -23.08 -22.89
C ASN A 168 -4.99 -22.46 -23.89
N LYS A 169 -4.84 -21.17 -24.25
CA LYS A 169 -5.70 -20.52 -25.25
C LYS A 169 -5.45 -21.05 -26.66
N CYS A 170 -4.20 -21.33 -27.05
CA CYS A 170 -3.91 -21.97 -28.35
C CYS A 170 -4.47 -23.39 -28.44
N ARG A 171 -4.53 -24.16 -27.33
CA ARG A 171 -5.19 -25.46 -27.26
C ARG A 171 -6.71 -25.33 -27.43
N VAL A 172 -7.35 -24.38 -26.74
CA VAL A 172 -8.80 -24.12 -26.87
C VAL A 172 -9.17 -23.66 -28.29
N ALA A 173 -8.32 -22.85 -28.93
CA ALA A 173 -8.47 -22.42 -30.32
C ALA A 173 -8.13 -23.50 -31.37
N GLY A 174 -7.60 -24.66 -30.96
CA GLY A 174 -7.21 -25.74 -31.86
C GLY A 174 -5.94 -25.49 -32.68
N LEU A 175 -5.13 -24.49 -32.32
CA LEU A 175 -3.82 -24.21 -32.93
C LEU A 175 -2.77 -25.28 -32.58
N ILE A 176 -2.90 -25.88 -31.40
CA ILE A 176 -2.06 -27.00 -30.93
C ILE A 176 -2.93 -28.06 -30.26
N SER A 177 -2.53 -29.33 -30.38
CA SER A 177 -3.33 -30.49 -29.94
C SER A 177 -2.95 -31.06 -28.58
N LYS A 178 -1.86 -30.60 -27.97
CA LYS A 178 -1.29 -31.13 -26.74
C LYS A 178 -0.70 -30.03 -25.87
N PRO A 179 -0.59 -30.26 -24.54
CA PRO A 179 0.27 -29.46 -23.67
C PRO A 179 1.73 -29.53 -24.11
N ILE A 180 2.50 -28.50 -23.78
CA ILE A 180 3.97 -28.47 -23.77
C ILE A 180 4.46 -29.08 -22.45
N ASN A 181 3.90 -28.62 -21.33
CA ASN A 181 4.17 -29.15 -20.00
C ASN A 181 2.88 -29.10 -19.17
N GLU A 182 2.15 -30.22 -19.14
CA GLU A 182 0.84 -30.36 -18.49
C GLU A 182 0.86 -29.98 -17.00
N TYR A 183 1.97 -30.23 -16.30
CA TYR A 183 2.10 -29.85 -14.89
C TYR A 183 2.24 -28.33 -14.72
N TYR A 184 3.07 -27.68 -15.53
CA TYR A 184 3.25 -26.22 -15.48
C TYR A 184 2.01 -25.48 -15.97
N GLU A 185 1.39 -25.95 -17.05
CA GLU A 185 0.13 -25.41 -17.57
C GLU A 185 -1.00 -25.43 -16.54
N HIS A 186 -0.99 -26.39 -15.60
CA HIS A 186 -1.95 -26.50 -14.51
C HIS A 186 -1.60 -25.62 -13.29
N ILE A 187 -0.36 -25.70 -12.76
CA ILE A 187 0.00 -24.91 -11.56
C ILE A 187 0.09 -23.41 -11.84
N PHE A 188 0.26 -23.03 -13.10
CA PHE A 188 0.18 -21.64 -13.57
C PHE A 188 -1.13 -21.37 -14.33
N GLU A 189 -2.20 -22.16 -14.15
CA GLU A 189 -3.50 -21.88 -14.78
C GLU A 189 -4.30 -20.83 -14.00
N THR A 190 -4.41 -21.03 -12.69
CA THR A 190 -5.30 -20.28 -11.80
C THR A 190 -4.58 -19.08 -11.20
N GLY A 191 -4.99 -17.87 -11.56
CA GLY A 191 -4.64 -16.66 -10.81
C GLY A 191 -5.42 -16.59 -9.49
N VAL A 192 -4.91 -15.81 -8.53
CA VAL A 192 -5.69 -15.48 -7.33
C VAL A 192 -6.42 -14.16 -7.55
N ASP A 193 -7.74 -14.19 -7.36
CA ASP A 193 -8.58 -13.01 -7.22
C ASP A 193 -9.31 -13.11 -5.88
N GLU A 194 -8.66 -12.59 -4.84
CA GLU A 194 -9.10 -12.63 -3.46
C GLU A 194 -10.45 -11.92 -3.27
N MET A 195 -11.39 -12.60 -2.60
CA MET A 195 -12.76 -12.10 -2.50
C MET A 195 -12.91 -11.02 -1.42
N GLN A 196 -12.00 -10.96 -0.45
CA GLN A 196 -11.96 -9.98 0.65
C GLN A 196 -10.51 -9.62 1.01
N TRP A 197 -10.29 -8.49 1.69
CA TRP A 197 -8.95 -8.00 2.03
C TRP A 197 -8.19 -8.84 3.08
N ASP A 198 -8.85 -9.82 3.71
CA ASP A 198 -8.35 -10.81 4.66
C ASP A 198 -8.31 -12.26 4.11
N ASP A 199 -8.67 -12.47 2.84
CA ASP A 199 -8.67 -13.77 2.16
C ASP A 199 -7.23 -14.17 1.75
N LEU A 200 -6.37 -14.44 2.73
CA LEU A 200 -4.93 -14.58 2.50
C LEU A 200 -4.56 -15.83 1.68
N SER A 201 -3.87 -15.62 0.56
CA SER A 201 -3.23 -16.67 -0.23
C SER A 201 -2.15 -17.37 0.58
N LYS A 202 -2.28 -18.70 0.69
CA LYS A 202 -1.45 -19.54 1.57
C LYS A 202 -0.01 -19.72 1.09
N ASN A 203 0.22 -19.58 -0.23
CA ASN A 203 1.55 -19.62 -0.86
C ASN A 203 2.42 -20.87 -0.57
N ASP A 204 1.84 -21.96 -0.05
CA ASP A 204 2.51 -23.24 0.30
C ASP A 204 3.04 -24.06 -0.90
N MET A 205 2.96 -23.54 -2.12
CA MET A 205 3.32 -24.31 -3.32
C MET A 205 4.84 -24.41 -3.50
N ARG A 206 5.29 -25.62 -3.85
CA ARG A 206 6.65 -25.83 -4.36
C ARG A 206 6.69 -25.46 -5.84
N TRP A 207 7.23 -24.29 -6.13
CA TRP A 207 7.35 -23.75 -7.48
C TRP A 207 8.54 -24.37 -8.23
N PRO A 208 8.51 -24.43 -9.57
CA PRO A 208 9.68 -24.76 -10.38
C PRO A 208 10.82 -23.75 -10.18
N THR A 209 12.05 -24.18 -10.44
CA THR A 209 13.21 -23.29 -10.41
C THR A 209 13.12 -22.24 -11.52
N VAL A 210 13.76 -21.08 -11.34
CA VAL A 210 13.79 -20.01 -12.35
C VAL A 210 14.32 -20.53 -13.70
N ASP A 211 15.30 -21.44 -13.68
CA ASP A 211 15.86 -22.03 -14.90
C ASP A 211 14.89 -23.00 -15.60
N GLU A 212 14.10 -23.76 -14.85
CA GLU A 212 13.02 -24.60 -15.39
C GLU A 212 11.89 -23.76 -15.99
N VAL A 213 11.49 -22.67 -15.33
CA VAL A 213 10.51 -21.71 -15.88
C VAL A 213 11.04 -21.06 -17.15
N LYS A 214 12.33 -20.71 -17.22
CA LYS A 214 12.95 -20.18 -18.45
C LYS A 214 12.99 -21.20 -19.58
N ALA A 215 13.31 -22.46 -19.28
CA ALA A 215 13.26 -23.53 -20.29
C ALA A 215 11.83 -23.71 -20.84
N TYR A 216 10.82 -23.71 -19.97
CA TYR A 216 9.41 -23.74 -20.37
C TYR A 216 9.01 -22.53 -21.21
N ARG A 217 9.32 -21.31 -20.75
CA ARG A 217 9.12 -20.06 -21.50
C ARG A 217 9.74 -20.14 -22.91
N GLN A 218 10.97 -20.66 -23.03
CA GLN A 218 11.64 -20.84 -24.32
C GLN A 218 10.89 -21.79 -25.27
N GLU A 219 10.36 -22.90 -24.76
CA GLU A 219 9.56 -23.86 -25.55
C GLU A 219 8.20 -23.27 -25.97
N VAL A 220 7.54 -22.54 -25.07
CA VAL A 220 6.32 -21.79 -25.37
C VAL A 220 6.57 -20.75 -26.45
N TYR A 221 7.60 -19.91 -26.30
CA TYR A 221 7.99 -18.91 -27.29
C TYR A 221 8.18 -19.56 -28.67
N ASN A 222 9.02 -20.58 -28.77
CA ASN A 222 9.29 -21.29 -30.03
C ASN A 222 8.01 -21.88 -30.66
N THR A 223 7.06 -22.34 -29.84
CA THR A 223 5.76 -22.84 -30.31
C THR A 223 4.88 -21.71 -30.85
N VAL A 224 4.81 -20.57 -30.16
CA VAL A 224 4.06 -19.39 -30.63
C VAL A 224 4.69 -18.78 -31.90
N VAL A 225 6.03 -18.81 -32.02
CA VAL A 225 6.75 -18.46 -33.27
C VAL A 225 6.25 -19.33 -34.43
N ASP A 226 6.28 -20.66 -34.29
CA ASP A 226 5.87 -21.59 -35.34
C ASP A 226 4.39 -21.43 -35.71
N ILE A 227 3.53 -21.17 -34.72
CA ILE A 227 2.12 -20.84 -34.94
C ILE A 227 1.97 -19.59 -35.83
N ILE A 228 2.61 -18.47 -35.45
CA ILE A 228 2.52 -17.20 -36.18
C ILE A 228 3.12 -17.31 -37.58
N GLU A 229 4.24 -18.00 -37.74
CA GLU A 229 5.00 -18.07 -39.00
C GLU A 229 4.45 -19.13 -39.97
N ASN A 230 4.01 -20.29 -39.48
CA ASN A 230 3.72 -21.46 -40.32
C ASN A 230 2.27 -22.00 -40.24
N HIS A 231 1.47 -21.69 -39.21
CA HIS A 231 0.15 -22.32 -39.08
C HIS A 231 -0.86 -21.84 -40.15
N PRO A 232 -1.64 -22.72 -40.82
CA PRO A 232 -2.56 -22.33 -41.90
C PRO A 232 -3.69 -21.38 -41.51
N ALA A 233 -4.10 -21.35 -40.24
CA ALA A 233 -5.17 -20.45 -39.75
C ALA A 233 -4.85 -18.94 -39.88
N PHE A 234 -3.62 -18.59 -40.26
CA PHE A 234 -3.14 -17.22 -40.48
C PHE A 234 -3.00 -16.89 -41.98
N GLU A 235 -3.53 -17.73 -42.88
CA GLU A 235 -3.57 -17.45 -44.34
C GLU A 235 -4.80 -16.61 -44.75
N THR A 236 -5.92 -16.75 -44.03
CA THR A 236 -7.19 -16.04 -44.31
C THR A 236 -7.86 -15.64 -43.00
N ILE A 237 -8.23 -14.35 -42.87
CA ILE A 237 -8.81 -13.79 -41.65
C ILE A 237 -10.22 -13.25 -41.97
N ASP A 238 -11.20 -14.15 -42.01
CA ASP A 238 -12.58 -13.81 -42.43
C ASP A 238 -13.47 -13.29 -41.28
N GLN A 239 -13.15 -13.63 -40.03
CA GLN A 239 -13.84 -13.16 -38.82
C GLN A 239 -12.82 -13.03 -37.67
N LEU A 240 -12.62 -11.82 -37.13
CA LEU A 240 -11.54 -11.54 -36.16
C LEU A 240 -11.69 -12.33 -34.85
N GLU A 241 -12.75 -12.07 -34.07
CA GLU A 241 -13.01 -12.74 -32.78
C GLU A 241 -13.16 -14.27 -32.88
N ALA A 242 -13.61 -14.78 -34.03
CA ALA A 242 -13.88 -16.21 -34.22
C ALA A 242 -12.70 -16.98 -34.82
N SER A 243 -11.63 -16.29 -35.26
CA SER A 243 -10.48 -16.94 -35.88
C SER A 243 -9.49 -17.43 -34.81
N PRO A 244 -8.85 -18.61 -35.00
CA PRO A 244 -7.87 -19.12 -34.05
C PRO A 244 -6.71 -18.16 -33.72
N PHE A 245 -6.34 -17.22 -34.61
CA PHE A 245 -5.29 -16.23 -34.33
C PHE A 245 -5.61 -15.34 -33.11
N TRP A 246 -6.90 -15.15 -32.79
CA TRP A 246 -7.34 -14.35 -31.65
C TRP A 246 -6.77 -14.87 -30.32
N ALA A 247 -6.49 -16.18 -30.21
CA ALA A 247 -5.84 -16.75 -29.03
C ALA A 247 -4.39 -16.28 -28.83
N VAL A 248 -3.65 -15.98 -29.92
CA VAL A 248 -2.28 -15.46 -29.84
C VAL A 248 -2.28 -13.99 -29.44
N VAL A 249 -3.21 -13.19 -30.00
CA VAL A 249 -3.36 -11.78 -29.60
C VAL A 249 -3.85 -11.69 -28.16
N MET A 250 -4.84 -12.52 -27.77
CA MET A 250 -5.29 -12.67 -26.38
C MET A 250 -4.13 -12.97 -25.42
N GLY A 251 -3.26 -13.93 -25.75
CA GLY A 251 -2.07 -14.22 -24.93
C GLY A 251 -1.10 -13.01 -24.83
N THR A 252 -1.02 -12.20 -25.89
CA THR A 252 -0.16 -11.01 -25.95
C THR A 252 -0.71 -9.86 -25.11
N GLU A 253 -2.00 -9.55 -25.21
CA GLU A 253 -2.61 -8.54 -24.34
C GLU A 253 -2.67 -9.02 -22.88
N HIS A 254 -2.86 -10.33 -22.65
CA HIS A 254 -2.78 -10.92 -21.31
C HIS A 254 -1.37 -10.80 -20.69
N GLU A 255 -0.31 -11.00 -21.48
CA GLU A 255 1.06 -10.79 -20.98
C GLU A 255 1.32 -9.31 -20.63
N LYS A 256 0.64 -8.35 -21.27
CA LYS A 256 0.70 -6.93 -20.91
C LYS A 256 0.01 -6.61 -19.57
N ILE A 257 -1.17 -7.20 -19.31
CA ILE A 257 -1.82 -7.14 -17.98
C ILE A 257 -0.86 -7.63 -16.88
N HIS A 258 -0.12 -8.70 -17.15
CA HIS A 258 0.87 -9.21 -16.20
C HIS A 258 2.20 -8.46 -16.19
N LEU A 259 2.55 -7.70 -17.23
CA LEU A 259 3.64 -6.72 -17.22
C LEU A 259 3.34 -5.60 -16.20
N GLU A 260 2.16 -4.98 -16.29
CA GLU A 260 1.72 -3.95 -15.34
C GLU A 260 1.53 -4.53 -13.92
N THR A 261 0.83 -5.65 -13.78
CA THR A 261 0.64 -6.29 -12.46
C THR A 261 2.00 -6.62 -11.81
N SER A 262 2.97 -7.12 -12.59
CA SER A 262 4.30 -7.42 -12.08
C SER A 262 5.05 -6.18 -11.60
N SER A 263 4.92 -5.02 -12.27
CA SER A 263 5.61 -3.80 -11.84
C SER A 263 5.07 -3.25 -10.52
N VAL A 264 3.77 -3.41 -10.25
CA VAL A 264 3.17 -3.09 -8.93
C VAL A 264 3.79 -4.00 -7.85
N LEU A 265 3.81 -5.32 -8.07
CA LEU A 265 4.37 -6.27 -7.09
C LEU A 265 5.91 -6.18 -6.94
N MET A 266 6.62 -5.62 -7.93
CA MET A 266 8.04 -5.26 -7.82
C MET A 266 8.26 -3.95 -7.06
N ARG A 267 7.34 -2.98 -7.15
CA ARG A 267 7.33 -1.74 -6.36
C ARG A 267 7.24 -2.05 -4.85
N GLU A 268 6.50 -3.08 -4.48
CA GLU A 268 6.33 -3.57 -3.11
C GLU A 268 7.51 -4.39 -2.56
N LEU A 269 8.44 -4.87 -3.41
CA LEU A 269 9.64 -5.54 -2.93
C LEU A 269 10.54 -4.55 -2.16
N PRO A 270 11.25 -5.01 -1.11
CA PRO A 270 12.38 -4.29 -0.55
C PRO A 270 13.42 -3.94 -1.62
N LEU A 271 13.98 -2.74 -1.50
CA LEU A 271 14.77 -2.08 -2.55
C LEU A 271 15.99 -2.90 -2.97
N GLU A 272 16.62 -3.62 -2.03
CA GLU A 272 17.79 -4.46 -2.26
C GLU A 272 17.54 -5.68 -3.17
N LEU A 273 16.27 -6.07 -3.37
CA LEU A 273 15.89 -7.18 -4.25
C LEU A 273 15.53 -6.76 -5.68
N VAL A 274 15.66 -5.47 -6.02
CA VAL A 274 15.42 -4.95 -7.36
C VAL A 274 16.50 -3.96 -7.80
N ARG A 275 16.68 -3.81 -9.11
CA ARG A 275 17.46 -2.71 -9.71
C ARG A 275 16.76 -2.20 -10.97
N PRO A 276 17.00 -0.94 -11.39
CA PRO A 276 16.58 -0.48 -12.72
C PRO A 276 17.12 -1.41 -13.83
N PRO A 277 16.28 -1.91 -14.75
CA PRO A 277 16.74 -2.67 -15.91
C PRO A 277 17.50 -1.78 -16.91
N GLU A 278 18.50 -2.32 -17.60
CA GLU A 278 19.32 -1.56 -18.56
C GLU A 278 18.59 -1.14 -19.83
N HIS A 279 17.55 -1.88 -20.23
CA HIS A 279 16.78 -1.65 -21.45
C HIS A 279 15.39 -1.06 -21.19
N PHE A 280 15.06 -0.72 -19.94
CA PHE A 280 13.76 -0.18 -19.56
C PHE A 280 13.79 1.35 -19.56
N PRO A 281 12.70 2.05 -19.89
CA PRO A 281 12.68 3.51 -19.91
C PRO A 281 13.12 4.13 -18.59
N ALA A 282 13.90 5.20 -18.67
CA ALA A 282 14.19 6.02 -17.51
C ALA A 282 12.90 6.63 -16.94
N ILE A 283 12.85 6.80 -15.62
CA ILE A 283 11.79 7.56 -14.95
C ILE A 283 11.72 8.99 -15.50
N HIS A 284 10.56 9.65 -15.37
CA HIS A 284 10.35 10.99 -15.90
C HIS A 284 11.40 12.00 -15.33
N PRO A 285 12.04 12.86 -16.15
CA PRO A 285 13.19 13.69 -15.75
C PRO A 285 12.98 14.53 -14.48
N SER A 286 11.76 15.03 -14.25
CA SER A 286 11.45 15.84 -13.07
C SER A 286 11.75 15.18 -11.72
N ALA A 287 11.79 13.83 -11.64
CA ALA A 287 12.27 13.09 -10.45
C ALA A 287 13.75 13.36 -10.08
N ARG A 288 14.46 14.20 -10.84
CA ARG A 288 15.84 14.63 -10.61
C ARG A 288 16.01 16.16 -10.59
N GLU A 289 14.94 16.93 -10.82
CA GLU A 289 15.01 18.38 -11.05
C GLU A 289 14.65 19.25 -9.83
N HIS A 290 14.27 18.62 -8.71
CA HIS A 290 13.70 19.34 -7.57
C HIS A 290 14.75 19.96 -6.62
N GLY A 291 14.57 21.26 -6.36
CA GLY A 291 15.35 22.06 -5.40
C GLY A 291 14.68 22.23 -4.03
N VAL A 292 13.70 21.40 -3.68
CA VAL A 292 13.10 21.38 -2.34
C VAL A 292 14.12 20.73 -1.40
N THR A 293 14.79 21.52 -0.57
CA THR A 293 15.55 20.99 0.57
C THR A 293 14.59 20.20 1.46
N PRO A 294 14.96 19.00 1.95
CA PRO A 294 14.03 18.12 2.66
C PRO A 294 13.25 18.80 3.79
N ASP A 295 13.87 19.78 4.47
CA ASP A 295 13.34 20.53 5.61
C ASP A 295 12.21 21.55 5.28
N GLN A 296 11.70 21.62 4.04
CA GLN A 296 10.64 22.55 3.65
C GLN A 296 9.34 21.84 3.24
N GLU A 297 8.22 22.34 3.78
CA GLU A 297 6.87 21.91 3.39
C GLU A 297 6.52 22.38 1.96
N PRO A 298 5.97 21.50 1.10
CA PRO A 298 5.65 21.87 -0.28
C PRO A 298 4.52 22.90 -0.36
N VAL A 299 4.70 23.90 -1.23
CA VAL A 299 3.77 25.02 -1.39
C VAL A 299 3.01 24.89 -2.72
N ALA A 300 1.68 24.90 -2.64
CA ALA A 300 0.81 24.90 -3.82
C ALA A 300 1.09 26.14 -4.71
N GLY A 301 1.18 25.94 -6.02
CA GLY A 301 1.58 26.94 -7.00
C GLY A 301 3.10 27.15 -7.14
N LYS A 302 3.92 26.42 -6.36
CA LYS A 302 5.39 26.41 -6.47
C LYS A 302 5.93 25.00 -6.66
N ASP A 303 5.57 24.08 -5.77
CA ASP A 303 6.12 22.71 -5.72
C ASP A 303 5.14 21.67 -6.32
N TYR A 304 3.85 22.04 -6.43
CA TYR A 304 2.79 21.31 -7.13
C TYR A 304 1.71 22.31 -7.61
N PRO A 305 0.94 22.03 -8.67
CA PRO A 305 -0.01 22.99 -9.21
C PRO A 305 -1.20 23.25 -8.26
N VAL A 306 -1.75 24.47 -8.30
CA VAL A 306 -3.06 24.75 -7.70
C VAL A 306 -4.13 24.18 -8.62
N ASN A 307 -4.81 23.13 -8.17
CA ASN A 307 -5.78 22.42 -8.99
C ASN A 307 -7.10 23.21 -9.10
N GLN A 308 -7.57 23.41 -10.33
CA GLN A 308 -8.74 24.21 -10.65
C GLN A 308 -9.87 23.32 -11.15
N PHE A 309 -11.13 23.69 -10.90
CA PHE A 309 -12.28 22.98 -11.47
C PHE A 309 -12.62 23.53 -12.85
N ILE A 310 -12.70 22.63 -13.84
CA ILE A 310 -13.20 22.91 -15.19
C ILE A 310 -14.68 22.48 -15.24
N GLU A 311 -15.54 23.33 -15.80
CA GLU A 311 -16.96 23.05 -16.03
C GLU A 311 -17.12 22.19 -17.28
N VAL A 312 -17.95 21.14 -17.17
CA VAL A 312 -18.27 20.23 -18.26
C VAL A 312 -19.77 20.29 -18.49
N GLU A 313 -20.16 20.66 -19.71
CA GLU A 313 -21.57 20.75 -20.10
C GLU A 313 -22.23 19.37 -20.21
N ALA A 314 -23.52 19.35 -19.90
CA ALA A 314 -24.36 18.17 -20.00
C ALA A 314 -24.35 17.61 -21.43
N GLY A 315 -24.30 16.29 -21.57
CA GLY A 315 -24.20 15.65 -22.88
C GLY A 315 -24.38 14.14 -22.81
N SER A 316 -24.59 13.52 -23.98
CA SER A 316 -24.70 12.07 -24.11
C SER A 316 -23.34 11.41 -24.32
N VAL A 317 -23.16 10.20 -23.81
CA VAL A 317 -22.03 9.31 -24.14
C VAL A 317 -22.53 7.96 -24.65
N LYS A 318 -21.76 7.38 -25.57
CA LYS A 318 -21.89 6.01 -26.06
C LYS A 318 -20.72 5.21 -25.48
N LEU A 319 -21.03 4.22 -24.65
CA LEU A 319 -20.07 3.26 -24.10
C LEU A 319 -20.11 1.97 -24.93
N GLY A 320 -18.93 1.35 -25.07
CA GLY A 320 -18.76 0.05 -25.72
C GLY A 320 -17.91 0.12 -27.00
N LYS A 321 -17.09 -0.92 -27.18
CA LYS A 321 -16.23 -1.12 -28.35
C LYS A 321 -17.04 -1.68 -29.53
N PRO A 322 -17.00 -1.05 -30.71
CA PRO A 322 -17.61 -1.62 -31.91
C PRO A 322 -16.93 -2.95 -32.29
N ARG A 323 -17.74 -3.95 -32.68
CA ARG A 323 -17.25 -5.30 -33.01
C ARG A 323 -16.41 -5.36 -34.30
N ASP A 324 -16.55 -4.36 -35.15
CA ASP A 324 -15.78 -4.15 -36.37
C ASP A 324 -14.57 -3.23 -36.17
N PHE A 325 -14.35 -2.68 -34.96
CA PHE A 325 -13.14 -1.92 -34.66
C PHE A 325 -11.93 -2.87 -34.54
N PRO A 326 -10.91 -2.76 -35.41
CA PRO A 326 -9.98 -3.86 -35.69
C PRO A 326 -8.78 -3.93 -34.72
N SER A 327 -8.99 -3.57 -33.45
CA SER A 327 -8.06 -3.83 -32.36
C SER A 327 -8.49 -5.09 -31.59
N TYR A 328 -7.62 -5.62 -30.73
CA TYR A 328 -8.08 -6.51 -29.67
C TYR A 328 -9.00 -5.74 -28.70
N GLY A 329 -9.79 -6.46 -27.92
CA GLY A 329 -10.53 -5.94 -26.77
C GLY A 329 -11.09 -7.11 -25.94
N TRP A 330 -11.27 -6.91 -24.64
CA TRP A 330 -11.85 -7.91 -23.74
C TRP A 330 -13.36 -8.00 -23.87
N ASP A 331 -13.93 -9.13 -23.43
CA ASP A 331 -15.36 -9.42 -23.59
C ASP A 331 -16.27 -8.34 -22.98
N ASN A 332 -15.82 -7.70 -21.90
CA ASN A 332 -16.54 -6.69 -21.14
C ASN A 332 -16.62 -5.30 -21.80
N GLU A 333 -15.79 -5.04 -22.82
CA GLU A 333 -15.83 -3.81 -23.61
C GLU A 333 -16.92 -3.87 -24.69
N TYR A 334 -17.32 -5.09 -25.08
CA TYR A 334 -18.32 -5.29 -26.13
C TYR A 334 -19.74 -5.20 -25.59
N GLY A 335 -20.59 -4.57 -26.40
CA GLY A 335 -21.95 -4.18 -26.05
C GLY A 335 -22.15 -2.71 -26.42
N GLU A 336 -23.31 -2.15 -26.10
CA GLU A 336 -23.55 -0.72 -26.32
C GLU A 336 -24.46 -0.15 -25.23
N LYS A 337 -24.03 0.95 -24.59
CA LYS A 337 -24.85 1.70 -23.64
C LYS A 337 -24.82 3.18 -23.94
N HIS A 338 -25.99 3.81 -24.05
CA HIS A 338 -26.13 5.26 -24.16
C HIS A 338 -26.51 5.84 -22.80
N MET A 339 -25.80 6.87 -22.37
CA MET A 339 -26.03 7.53 -21.07
C MET A 339 -26.09 9.04 -21.24
N ASN A 340 -27.01 9.69 -20.52
CA ASN A 340 -27.10 11.14 -20.46
C ASN A 340 -26.38 11.64 -19.19
N VAL A 341 -25.25 12.31 -19.38
CA VAL A 341 -24.44 12.88 -18.31
C VAL A 341 -24.92 14.31 -18.04
N LYS A 342 -25.16 14.64 -16.77
CA LYS A 342 -25.50 16.00 -16.32
C LYS A 342 -24.26 16.90 -16.45
N SER A 343 -24.43 18.22 -16.36
CA SER A 343 -23.26 19.09 -16.22
C SER A 343 -22.63 18.93 -14.85
N PHE A 344 -21.30 18.92 -14.80
CA PHE A 344 -20.51 18.73 -13.59
C PHE A 344 -19.28 19.63 -13.63
N LYS A 345 -18.47 19.64 -12.57
CA LYS A 345 -17.11 20.18 -12.62
C LYS A 345 -16.13 19.11 -12.22
N ALA A 346 -14.99 19.02 -12.88
CA ALA A 346 -13.90 18.12 -12.50
C ALA A 346 -12.60 18.88 -12.31
N THR A 347 -11.71 18.38 -11.45
CA THR A 347 -10.36 18.96 -11.30
C THR A 347 -9.59 18.86 -12.62
N LYS A 348 -8.89 19.93 -12.99
CA LYS A 348 -8.08 20.06 -14.22
C LYS A 348 -7.00 18.99 -14.27
N TYR A 349 -6.37 18.77 -13.13
CA TYR A 349 -5.33 17.79 -12.90
C TYR A 349 -5.87 16.62 -12.06
N LEU A 350 -5.21 15.46 -12.14
CA LEU A 350 -5.33 14.43 -11.11
C LEU A 350 -4.88 14.99 -9.75
N ILE A 351 -5.35 14.39 -8.65
CA ILE A 351 -4.91 14.80 -7.32
C ILE A 351 -3.42 14.47 -7.16
N SER A 352 -2.62 15.51 -6.94
CA SER A 352 -1.17 15.42 -6.80
C SER A 352 -0.73 14.93 -5.41
N ASN A 353 0.50 14.42 -5.27
CA ASN A 353 1.08 14.06 -3.97
C ASN A 353 1.07 15.25 -2.99
N GLY A 354 1.28 16.47 -3.49
CA GLY A 354 1.24 17.70 -2.69
C GLY A 354 -0.15 18.07 -2.17
N GLU A 355 -1.20 17.84 -2.97
CA GLU A 355 -2.58 17.95 -2.49
C GLU A 355 -2.92 16.84 -1.49
N PHE A 356 -2.53 15.60 -1.78
CA PHE A 356 -2.81 14.45 -0.92
C PHE A 356 -2.10 14.54 0.44
N LEU A 357 -0.94 15.20 0.51
CA LEU A 357 -0.26 15.51 1.78
C LEU A 357 -1.17 16.27 2.77
N GLN A 358 -2.08 17.11 2.27
CA GLN A 358 -3.00 17.88 3.13
C GLN A 358 -3.98 16.96 3.87
N PHE A 359 -4.45 15.89 3.22
CA PHE A 359 -5.28 14.84 3.81
C PHE A 359 -4.50 13.95 4.79
N VAL A 360 -3.24 13.62 4.49
CA VAL A 360 -2.37 12.92 5.44
C VAL A 360 -2.15 13.77 6.69
N LYS A 361 -1.84 15.06 6.53
CA LYS A 361 -1.55 16.00 7.63
C LYS A 361 -2.77 16.43 8.45
N SER A 362 -3.97 16.43 7.86
CA SER A 362 -5.20 16.72 8.61
C SER A 362 -5.59 15.62 9.60
N GLY A 363 -4.89 14.48 9.59
CA GLY A 363 -5.33 13.27 10.28
C GLY A 363 -6.43 12.54 9.52
N GLY A 364 -6.53 12.70 8.19
CA GLY A 364 -7.52 11.99 7.37
C GLY A 364 -7.39 10.47 7.43
N TYR A 365 -6.17 9.93 7.63
CA TYR A 365 -5.97 8.51 7.95
C TYR A 365 -6.31 8.14 9.41
N LEU A 366 -6.67 9.07 10.29
CA LEU A 366 -7.04 8.83 11.70
C LEU A 366 -8.53 9.08 12.00
N ASP A 367 -9.24 9.80 11.12
CA ASP A 367 -10.66 10.11 11.26
C ASP A 367 -11.54 9.04 10.60
N GLU A 368 -12.29 8.24 11.38
CA GLU A 368 -13.23 7.24 10.84
C GLU A 368 -14.29 7.87 9.95
N ASN A 369 -14.70 9.11 10.25
CA ASN A 369 -15.87 9.72 9.62
C ASN A 369 -15.68 9.92 8.12
N VAL A 370 -14.47 10.15 7.62
CA VAL A 370 -14.23 10.38 6.19
C VAL A 370 -14.12 9.09 5.38
N TRP A 371 -13.94 7.93 6.01
CA TRP A 371 -13.80 6.65 5.30
C TRP A 371 -15.15 5.99 5.03
N GLU A 372 -15.20 5.19 3.96
CA GLU A 372 -16.30 4.26 3.77
C GLU A 372 -16.21 3.05 4.71
N PRO A 373 -17.36 2.42 5.05
CA PRO A 373 -17.47 1.24 5.91
C PRO A 373 -16.40 0.14 5.75
N GLU A 374 -16.08 -0.24 4.52
CA GLU A 374 -15.08 -1.27 4.22
C GLU A 374 -13.66 -0.69 4.24
N GLY A 375 -13.48 0.51 3.67
CA GLY A 375 -12.21 1.22 3.65
C GLY A 375 -11.64 1.48 5.04
N TRP A 376 -12.49 1.78 6.04
CA TRP A 376 -12.03 1.88 7.43
C TRP A 376 -11.56 0.53 8.00
N LYS A 377 -12.28 -0.56 7.74
CA LYS A 377 -11.87 -1.91 8.18
C LYS A 377 -10.53 -2.29 7.56
N TRP A 378 -10.39 -2.11 6.24
CA TRP A 378 -9.16 -2.30 5.50
C TRP A 378 -8.01 -1.44 6.05
N ARG A 379 -8.24 -0.14 6.26
CA ARG A 379 -7.25 0.79 6.82
C ARG A 379 -6.80 0.30 8.20
N CYS A 380 -7.72 -0.06 9.07
CA CYS A 380 -7.44 -0.56 10.42
C CYS A 380 -6.60 -1.84 10.37
N PHE A 381 -7.00 -2.82 9.57
CA PHE A 381 -6.29 -4.10 9.43
C PHE A 381 -4.90 -3.96 8.84
N ARG A 382 -4.76 -3.19 7.76
CA ARG A 382 -3.46 -2.92 7.11
C ARG A 382 -2.64 -1.85 7.84
N ASN A 383 -3.23 -1.13 8.80
CA ASN A 383 -2.62 -0.05 9.56
C ASN A 383 -1.94 1.03 8.68
N VAL A 384 -2.60 1.39 7.57
CA VAL A 384 -2.06 2.38 6.62
C VAL A 384 -2.22 3.79 7.19
N LYS A 385 -1.18 4.64 7.06
CA LYS A 385 -1.13 6.01 7.62
C LYS A 385 -0.89 7.11 6.58
N TRP A 386 -0.56 6.70 5.37
CA TRP A 386 -0.21 7.48 4.19
C TRP A 386 -0.18 6.51 3.00
N PRO A 387 -0.19 6.97 1.72
CA PRO A 387 -0.18 6.09 0.56
C PRO A 387 0.97 5.07 0.59
N THR A 388 0.69 3.81 0.26
CA THR A 388 1.62 2.66 0.41
C THR A 388 3.03 2.89 -0.14
N PHE A 389 3.15 3.62 -1.25
CA PHE A 389 4.45 3.88 -1.90
C PHE A 389 5.18 5.12 -1.36
N TRP A 390 4.65 5.80 -0.34
CA TRP A 390 5.36 6.86 0.38
C TRP A 390 6.28 6.26 1.45
N VAL A 391 7.58 6.46 1.26
CA VAL A 391 8.64 5.99 2.18
C VAL A 391 8.91 7.09 3.20
N PRO A 392 8.60 6.89 4.50
CA PRO A 392 8.91 7.86 5.53
C PRO A 392 10.43 7.94 5.76
N THR A 393 10.96 9.15 5.88
CA THR A 393 12.38 9.40 6.16
C THR A 393 12.55 10.43 7.28
N GLY A 394 13.34 10.09 8.29
CA GLY A 394 13.53 10.90 9.50
C GLY A 394 12.87 10.28 10.74
N PRO A 395 12.91 10.96 11.88
CA PRO A 395 12.32 10.46 13.12
C PRO A 395 10.79 10.47 13.06
N SER A 396 10.12 9.52 13.72
CA SER A 396 8.66 9.40 13.67
C SER A 396 7.95 10.62 14.28
N GLY A 397 6.81 11.00 13.69
CA GLY A 397 6.10 12.25 13.97
C GLY A 397 6.80 13.50 13.38
N LEU A 398 7.94 13.31 12.71
CA LEU A 398 8.73 14.33 12.02
C LEU A 398 9.23 13.86 10.65
N HIS A 399 8.81 12.67 10.21
CA HIS A 399 9.28 12.09 8.97
C HIS A 399 8.76 12.90 7.78
N GLN A 400 9.68 13.19 6.87
CA GLN A 400 9.35 13.60 5.52
C GLN A 400 9.01 12.35 4.71
N TYR A 401 8.52 12.52 3.48
CA TYR A 401 8.26 11.41 2.58
C TYR A 401 9.22 11.44 1.39
N ARG A 402 9.57 10.26 0.91
CA ARG A 402 10.18 9.99 -0.40
C ARG A 402 9.24 9.06 -1.16
N LEU A 403 9.35 8.98 -2.48
CA LEU A 403 8.47 8.13 -3.30
C LEU A 403 9.20 6.86 -3.73
N ARG A 404 8.62 5.70 -3.42
CA ARG A 404 8.99 4.41 -4.03
C ARG A 404 8.48 4.39 -5.46
N THR A 405 9.38 4.32 -6.44
CA THR A 405 9.05 3.95 -7.83
C THR A 405 9.21 2.43 -7.99
N ALA A 406 8.92 1.87 -9.18
CA ALA A 406 9.02 0.43 -9.44
C ALA A 406 10.38 -0.18 -9.01
N PHE A 407 11.49 0.55 -9.19
CA PHE A 407 12.85 0.05 -8.90
C PHE A 407 13.67 0.91 -7.96
N GLU A 408 13.28 2.16 -7.67
CA GLU A 408 14.08 3.10 -6.89
C GLU A 408 13.28 3.76 -5.75
N VAL A 409 13.97 4.56 -4.92
CA VAL A 409 13.33 5.53 -4.02
C VAL A 409 13.87 6.92 -4.34
N VAL A 410 12.98 7.81 -4.77
CA VAL A 410 13.28 9.17 -5.22
C VAL A 410 12.79 10.20 -4.22
N ASP A 411 13.35 11.41 -4.24
CA ASP A 411 12.84 12.51 -3.41
C ASP A 411 11.42 12.87 -3.87
N MET A 412 10.51 13.17 -2.93
CA MET A 412 9.07 13.21 -3.21
C MET A 412 8.72 14.23 -4.32
N PRO A 413 8.21 13.77 -5.48
CA PRO A 413 7.79 14.65 -6.55
C PRO A 413 6.35 15.10 -6.27
N TRP A 414 6.22 16.22 -5.56
CA TRP A 414 4.92 16.72 -5.08
C TRP A 414 3.91 17.00 -6.20
N SER A 415 4.37 17.31 -7.41
CA SER A 415 3.55 17.54 -8.60
C SER A 415 3.12 16.27 -9.34
N TRP A 416 3.65 15.09 -9.01
CA TRP A 416 3.18 13.82 -9.59
C TRP A 416 1.84 13.40 -8.97
N PRO A 417 1.02 12.57 -9.64
CA PRO A 417 -0.24 12.08 -9.08
C PRO A 417 -0.01 11.27 -7.79
N ALA A 418 -0.97 11.37 -6.87
CA ALA A 418 -1.04 10.51 -5.70
C ALA A 418 -1.49 9.10 -6.14
N ASN A 419 -0.62 8.12 -5.88
CA ASN A 419 -0.87 6.71 -6.21
C ASN A 419 -1.51 6.02 -4.99
N VAL A 420 -2.80 5.68 -5.10
CA VAL A 420 -3.66 5.26 -3.98
C VAL A 420 -4.72 4.26 -4.44
N ASN A 421 -5.29 3.49 -3.50
CA ASN A 421 -6.45 2.65 -3.79
C ASN A 421 -7.78 3.44 -3.77
N TYR A 422 -8.89 2.78 -4.12
CA TYR A 422 -10.20 3.44 -4.19
C TYR A 422 -10.69 3.94 -2.82
N HIS A 423 -10.45 3.17 -1.74
CA HIS A 423 -10.85 3.59 -0.39
C HIS A 423 -10.17 4.89 0.05
N GLU A 424 -8.87 5.01 -0.23
CA GLU A 424 -8.06 6.21 0.03
C GLU A 424 -8.54 7.40 -0.81
N ALA A 425 -8.81 7.19 -2.11
CA ALA A 425 -9.37 8.21 -3.00
C ALA A 425 -10.73 8.73 -2.50
N LYS A 426 -11.63 7.81 -2.11
CA LYS A 426 -12.95 8.13 -1.59
C LYS A 426 -12.87 8.88 -0.26
N ALA A 427 -11.97 8.47 0.63
CA ALA A 427 -11.75 9.14 1.91
C ALA A 427 -11.23 10.58 1.73
N PHE A 428 -10.34 10.80 0.75
CA PHE A 428 -9.91 12.15 0.36
C PHE A 428 -11.07 13.01 -0.15
N ALA A 429 -11.96 12.46 -0.99
CA ALA A 429 -13.13 13.18 -1.52
C ALA A 429 -14.11 13.61 -0.42
N ASN A 430 -14.38 12.72 0.55
CA ASN A 430 -15.20 13.00 1.72
C ASN A 430 -14.55 14.09 2.59
N TRP A 431 -13.29 13.91 2.98
CA TRP A 431 -12.53 14.90 3.76
C TRP A 431 -12.51 16.29 3.11
N LYS A 432 -12.26 16.34 1.79
CA LYS A 432 -12.20 17.59 1.03
C LYS A 432 -13.56 18.27 0.95
N SER A 433 -14.66 17.51 1.03
CA SER A 433 -16.02 18.04 1.13
C SER A 433 -16.26 18.67 2.51
N ASP A 434 -15.94 17.96 3.58
CA ASP A 434 -16.14 18.41 4.96
C ASP A 434 -15.30 19.64 5.29
N MET A 435 -14.02 19.65 4.86
CA MET A 435 -13.10 20.77 5.05
C MET A 435 -13.59 22.06 4.39
N GLU A 436 -14.35 21.95 3.29
CA GLU A 436 -15.01 23.07 2.62
C GLU A 436 -16.46 23.30 3.06
N GLY A 437 -16.93 22.60 4.11
CA GLY A 437 -18.28 22.76 4.66
C GLY A 437 -19.41 22.31 3.72
N ARG A 438 -19.14 21.36 2.83
CA ARG A 438 -20.09 20.84 1.84
C ARG A 438 -20.85 19.63 2.40
N ASP A 439 -22.16 19.58 2.17
CA ASP A 439 -22.93 18.35 2.40
C ASP A 439 -22.40 17.26 1.47
N ARG A 440 -21.96 16.13 2.02
CA ARG A 440 -21.34 15.03 1.24
C ARG A 440 -22.26 14.44 0.16
N THR A 441 -23.59 14.56 0.28
CA THR A 441 -24.53 14.13 -0.76
C THR A 441 -24.52 15.03 -2.00
N GLN A 442 -23.93 16.22 -1.90
CA GLN A 442 -23.75 17.19 -2.99
C GLN A 442 -22.27 17.61 -3.17
N GLY A 443 -21.38 17.04 -2.36
CA GLY A 443 -19.96 17.38 -2.25
C GLY A 443 -19.09 16.75 -3.33
N TYR A 444 -17.79 16.70 -3.06
CA TYR A 444 -16.84 16.04 -3.94
C TYR A 444 -16.96 14.53 -3.89
N ARG A 445 -16.81 13.91 -5.05
CA ARG A 445 -16.78 12.47 -5.23
C ARG A 445 -15.77 12.08 -6.30
N ILE A 446 -15.61 10.78 -6.53
CA ILE A 446 -14.82 10.25 -7.64
C ILE A 446 -15.62 10.40 -8.94
N MET A 447 -14.93 10.39 -10.08
CA MET A 447 -15.52 10.46 -11.41
C MET A 447 -16.33 9.19 -11.74
N THR A 448 -17.30 9.28 -12.66
CA THR A 448 -17.93 8.07 -13.25
C THR A 448 -17.36 7.73 -14.63
N GLU A 449 -17.51 6.49 -15.08
CA GLU A 449 -17.14 6.04 -16.45
C GLU A 449 -17.73 6.97 -17.52
N ALA A 450 -19.00 7.35 -17.35
CA ALA A 450 -19.69 8.24 -18.27
C ALA A 450 -19.13 9.68 -18.25
N GLU A 451 -18.72 10.18 -17.08
CA GLU A 451 -18.06 11.49 -16.94
C GLU A 451 -16.63 11.48 -17.47
N HIS A 452 -15.90 10.37 -17.29
CA HIS A 452 -14.59 10.17 -17.88
C HIS A 452 -14.65 10.26 -19.40
N HIS A 453 -15.66 9.64 -20.02
CA HIS A 453 -15.92 9.80 -21.46
C HIS A 453 -16.24 11.25 -21.89
N ARG A 454 -16.81 12.09 -21.00
CA ARG A 454 -17.13 13.51 -21.31
C ARG A 454 -15.91 14.45 -21.26
N ILE A 455 -14.79 14.05 -20.67
CA ILE A 455 -13.55 14.85 -20.58
C ILE A 455 -12.47 14.48 -21.59
N ARG A 456 -12.68 13.42 -22.38
CA ARG A 456 -11.83 13.00 -23.51
C ARG A 456 -11.92 14.00 -24.66
N ASP A 457 -10.96 13.94 -25.57
CA ASP A 457 -11.04 14.68 -26.83
C ASP A 457 -12.07 14.10 -27.79
N ASP A 458 -12.83 14.97 -28.46
CA ASP A 458 -13.89 14.59 -29.39
C ASP A 458 -13.42 13.62 -30.50
N TYR A 459 -12.15 13.72 -30.93
CA TYR A 459 -11.59 12.85 -31.97
C TYR A 459 -11.67 11.35 -31.61
N MET A 460 -11.63 11.00 -30.32
CA MET A 460 -11.75 9.60 -29.88
C MET A 460 -13.14 9.01 -30.16
N SER A 461 -14.15 9.87 -30.30
CA SER A 461 -15.52 9.48 -30.66
C SER A 461 -15.81 9.57 -32.16
N ASP A 462 -14.91 10.16 -32.96
CA ASP A 462 -15.10 10.33 -34.40
C ASP A 462 -14.89 9.00 -35.14
N GLU A 463 -16.02 8.33 -35.47
CA GLU A 463 -16.02 7.08 -36.21
C GLU A 463 -15.37 7.21 -37.62
N SER A 464 -15.25 8.42 -38.18
CA SER A 464 -14.65 8.65 -39.50
C SER A 464 -13.12 8.55 -39.54
N LEU A 465 -12.46 8.62 -38.37
CA LEU A 465 -11.00 8.47 -38.26
C LEU A 465 -10.54 7.00 -38.27
N GLY A 466 -11.47 6.04 -38.17
CA GLY A 466 -11.14 4.62 -38.07
C GLY A 466 -10.18 4.35 -36.89
N VAL A 467 -9.12 3.57 -37.13
CA VAL A 467 -8.10 3.27 -36.09
C VAL A 467 -7.40 4.51 -35.53
N ALA A 468 -7.33 5.62 -36.29
CA ALA A 468 -6.61 6.83 -35.85
C ALA A 468 -7.31 7.60 -34.72
N ARG A 469 -8.53 7.22 -34.33
CA ARG A 469 -9.19 7.75 -33.13
C ARG A 469 -8.64 7.18 -31.82
N ASP A 470 -7.95 6.03 -31.88
CA ASP A 470 -7.34 5.39 -30.71
C ASP A 470 -5.81 5.52 -30.78
N PRO A 471 -5.19 6.39 -29.96
CA PRO A 471 -3.74 6.55 -29.92
C PRO A 471 -2.97 5.26 -29.66
N GLY A 472 -3.56 4.29 -28.94
CA GLY A 472 -2.98 2.97 -28.70
C GLY A 472 -2.72 2.16 -29.98
N MET A 473 -3.37 2.49 -31.11
CA MET A 473 -3.13 1.89 -32.42
C MET A 473 -2.17 2.68 -33.33
N VAL A 474 -1.79 3.92 -32.97
CA VAL A 474 -1.08 4.85 -33.87
C VAL A 474 0.12 5.60 -33.27
N ALA A 475 0.51 5.26 -32.03
CA ALA A 475 1.78 5.68 -31.43
C ALA A 475 2.40 4.55 -30.60
N ASP A 476 3.71 4.36 -30.78
CA ASP A 476 4.54 3.63 -29.81
C ASP A 476 4.83 4.50 -28.57
N GLY A 477 5.48 3.93 -27.57
CA GLY A 477 5.88 4.69 -26.37
C GLY A 477 6.85 5.85 -26.64
N HIS A 478 7.57 5.89 -27.77
CA HIS A 478 8.44 7.02 -28.09
C HIS A 478 7.65 8.23 -28.59
N GLU A 479 6.58 8.03 -29.37
CA GLU A 479 5.74 9.13 -29.86
C GLU A 479 4.61 9.52 -28.90
N MET A 480 4.12 8.60 -28.05
CA MET A 480 2.87 8.75 -27.30
C MET A 480 2.79 10.05 -26.46
N ALA A 481 3.81 10.33 -25.65
CA ALA A 481 3.82 11.51 -24.78
C ALA A 481 3.90 12.83 -25.56
N ASP A 482 4.79 12.91 -26.55
CA ASP A 482 5.00 14.14 -27.35
C ASP A 482 3.83 14.45 -28.29
N LYS A 483 3.23 13.43 -28.89
CA LYS A 483 2.20 13.54 -29.94
C LYS A 483 0.79 13.72 -29.35
N TYR A 484 0.46 12.92 -28.33
CA TYR A 484 -0.88 12.87 -27.74
C TYR A 484 -0.97 13.48 -26.34
N GLY A 485 0.15 13.62 -25.62
CA GLY A 485 0.15 14.10 -24.23
C GLY A 485 -0.09 13.00 -23.20
N PHE A 486 0.08 11.72 -23.57
CA PHE A 486 -0.20 10.59 -22.69
C PHE A 486 1.08 9.87 -22.30
N ASN A 487 1.32 9.69 -21.00
CA ASN A 487 2.36 8.80 -20.51
C ASN A 487 1.78 7.37 -20.47
N LEU A 488 1.79 6.70 -21.63
CA LEU A 488 1.33 5.32 -21.89
C LEU A 488 2.40 4.56 -22.69
N ASN A 489 2.21 3.26 -22.94
CA ASN A 489 3.06 2.45 -23.82
C ASN A 489 4.56 2.46 -23.43
N LEU A 490 4.89 2.67 -22.15
CA LEU A 490 6.26 2.81 -21.65
C LEU A 490 7.01 4.04 -22.24
N ALA A 491 6.33 5.18 -22.35
CA ALA A 491 6.97 6.47 -22.67
C ALA A 491 8.00 6.89 -21.61
N HIS A 492 7.64 6.76 -20.34
CA HIS A 492 8.53 6.92 -19.18
C HIS A 492 8.45 5.71 -18.26
N GLY A 493 9.50 5.47 -17.47
CA GLY A 493 9.55 4.38 -16.48
C GLY A 493 8.87 4.69 -15.15
N SER A 494 8.00 5.71 -15.12
CA SER A 494 7.30 6.20 -13.94
C SER A 494 6.10 7.08 -14.32
N GLU A 495 5.33 7.48 -13.31
CA GLU A 495 4.42 8.61 -13.40
C GLU A 495 5.14 9.92 -13.80
N SER A 496 4.38 10.93 -14.23
CA SER A 496 4.85 12.28 -14.61
C SER A 496 4.13 13.37 -13.79
N PRO A 497 4.63 14.62 -13.76
CA PRO A 497 3.89 15.74 -13.15
C PRO A 497 2.54 15.94 -13.81
N VAL A 498 1.49 16.15 -13.00
CA VAL A 498 0.09 16.24 -13.47
C VAL A 498 -0.18 17.43 -14.40
N ASP A 499 0.77 18.36 -14.52
CA ASP A 499 0.72 19.55 -15.35
C ASP A 499 1.79 19.58 -16.47
N ALA A 500 2.60 18.52 -16.62
CA ALA A 500 3.70 18.47 -17.60
C ALA A 500 3.24 18.20 -19.04
N LEU A 501 2.33 17.24 -19.23
CA LEU A 501 1.92 16.79 -20.56
C LEU A 501 0.76 17.60 -21.14
N LYS A 502 0.56 17.49 -22.46
CA LYS A 502 -0.44 18.26 -23.19
C LYS A 502 -1.88 17.89 -22.73
N PRO A 503 -2.74 18.87 -22.44
CA PRO A 503 -4.14 18.60 -22.08
C PRO A 503 -5.01 18.26 -23.30
N THR A 504 -6.20 17.72 -23.02
CA THR A 504 -7.31 17.65 -23.98
C THR A 504 -7.76 19.06 -24.38
N SER A 505 -8.55 19.16 -25.45
CA SER A 505 -9.18 20.39 -25.94
C SER A 505 -10.07 21.10 -24.89
N LEU A 506 -10.60 20.37 -23.91
CA LEU A 506 -11.34 20.91 -22.76
C LEU A 506 -10.41 21.39 -21.62
N GLY A 507 -9.11 21.11 -21.70
CA GLY A 507 -8.10 21.57 -20.74
C GLY A 507 -7.71 20.55 -19.66
N PHE A 508 -8.20 19.32 -19.70
CA PHE A 508 -7.86 18.27 -18.73
C PHE A 508 -6.52 17.60 -19.06
N HIS A 509 -5.65 17.42 -18.07
CA HIS A 509 -4.40 16.67 -18.19
C HIS A 509 -4.56 15.26 -17.59
N ASP A 510 -3.76 14.29 -18.05
CA ASP A 510 -3.78 12.89 -17.58
C ASP A 510 -5.19 12.27 -17.54
N VAL A 511 -5.94 12.45 -18.62
CA VAL A 511 -7.16 11.68 -18.92
C VAL A 511 -6.79 10.27 -19.40
N PHE A 512 -5.57 10.13 -19.95
CA PHE A 512 -4.94 8.87 -20.31
C PHE A 512 -3.48 8.92 -19.90
N GLY A 513 -2.97 7.81 -19.36
CA GLY A 513 -1.59 7.67 -18.92
C GLY A 513 -1.26 8.30 -17.57
N SER A 514 0.03 8.22 -17.23
CA SER A 514 0.60 8.46 -15.90
C SER A 514 0.09 7.44 -14.87
N VAL A 515 -1.20 7.49 -14.54
CA VAL A 515 -1.91 6.53 -13.67
C VAL A 515 -3.34 6.32 -14.14
N TRP A 516 -3.82 5.09 -13.94
CA TRP A 516 -5.23 4.73 -14.04
C TRP A 516 -6.12 5.67 -13.21
N ASN A 517 -7.27 6.07 -13.76
CA ASN A 517 -8.26 6.91 -13.08
C ASN A 517 -9.34 6.03 -12.42
N TRP A 518 -9.40 5.99 -11.09
CA TRP A 518 -10.49 5.33 -10.35
C TRP A 518 -11.87 5.93 -10.68
N CYS A 519 -12.90 5.07 -10.74
CA CYS A 519 -14.29 5.45 -10.96
C CYS A 519 -15.23 4.95 -9.84
N GLU A 520 -16.34 5.67 -9.62
CA GLU A 520 -17.46 5.27 -8.73
C GLU A 520 -18.21 4.02 -9.23
N ASP A 521 -18.07 3.70 -10.51
CA ASP A 521 -18.74 2.60 -11.18
C ASP A 521 -18.10 1.26 -10.83
N HIS A 522 -18.92 0.23 -10.65
CA HIS A 522 -18.43 -1.15 -10.66
C HIS A 522 -18.36 -1.71 -12.09
N ILE A 523 -17.40 -2.61 -12.32
CA ILE A 523 -17.37 -3.39 -13.55
C ILE A 523 -18.70 -4.13 -13.72
N SER A 524 -19.23 -4.06 -14.93
CA SER A 524 -20.54 -4.60 -15.24
C SER A 524 -20.69 -4.81 -16.74
N ALA A 525 -21.50 -5.81 -17.09
CA ALA A 525 -21.78 -6.18 -18.47
C ALA A 525 -22.54 -5.06 -19.18
N LEU A 526 -22.02 -4.59 -20.32
CA LEU A 526 -22.75 -3.69 -21.21
C LEU A 526 -23.95 -4.43 -21.85
N PRO A 527 -25.01 -3.73 -22.27
CA PRO A 527 -26.11 -4.35 -23.01
C PRO A 527 -25.60 -5.06 -24.27
N ASN A 528 -26.02 -6.31 -24.46
CA ASN A 528 -25.52 -7.25 -25.49
C ASN A 528 -24.09 -7.80 -25.27
N PHE A 529 -23.53 -7.68 -24.07
CA PHE A 529 -22.34 -8.42 -23.63
C PHE A 529 -22.45 -9.92 -23.97
N LYS A 530 -21.32 -10.49 -24.40
CA LYS A 530 -21.16 -11.92 -24.66
C LYS A 530 -19.77 -12.34 -24.21
N ILE A 531 -19.74 -13.36 -23.35
CA ILE A 531 -18.52 -14.02 -22.89
C ILE A 531 -17.72 -14.53 -24.10
N HIS A 532 -16.41 -14.31 -24.11
CA HIS A 532 -15.54 -14.81 -25.19
C HIS A 532 -15.27 -16.33 -25.03
N PRO A 533 -15.44 -17.16 -26.07
CA PRO A 533 -15.39 -18.63 -25.94
C PRO A 533 -14.02 -19.17 -25.52
N TYR A 534 -12.92 -18.43 -25.75
CA TYR A 534 -11.57 -18.85 -25.34
C TYR A 534 -11.24 -18.50 -23.89
N TYR A 535 -11.95 -17.55 -23.27
CA TYR A 535 -11.67 -17.10 -21.91
C TYR A 535 -12.99 -16.72 -21.22
N ASN A 536 -13.68 -17.73 -20.69
CA ASN A 536 -15.06 -17.61 -20.24
C ASN A 536 -15.22 -17.08 -18.80
N ASP A 537 -14.11 -16.99 -18.07
CA ASP A 537 -13.98 -16.60 -16.68
C ASP A 537 -13.12 -15.32 -16.49
N PHE A 538 -12.75 -14.62 -17.57
CA PHE A 538 -11.94 -13.40 -17.49
C PHE A 538 -12.65 -12.24 -16.74
N THR A 539 -13.83 -11.81 -17.19
CA THR A 539 -14.60 -10.75 -16.50
C THR A 539 -15.80 -11.28 -15.71
N LEU A 540 -16.32 -12.46 -16.07
CA LEU A 540 -17.59 -12.95 -15.52
C LEU A 540 -17.64 -13.01 -13.98
N PRO A 541 -16.59 -13.48 -13.26
CA PRO A 541 -16.59 -13.49 -11.80
C PRO A 541 -16.67 -12.10 -11.17
N CYS A 542 -16.16 -11.08 -11.87
CA CYS A 542 -15.99 -9.72 -11.35
C CYS A 542 -17.26 -8.87 -11.44
N PHE A 543 -18.32 -9.33 -12.12
CA PHE A 543 -19.64 -8.68 -12.15
C PHE A 543 -20.43 -8.82 -10.83
N ASP A 544 -19.73 -8.80 -9.69
CA ASP A 544 -20.24 -9.02 -8.33
C ASP A 544 -20.67 -7.72 -7.61
N GLY A 545 -20.36 -6.55 -8.19
CA GLY A 545 -20.66 -5.24 -7.62
C GLY A 545 -19.70 -4.81 -6.50
N GLN A 546 -18.51 -5.41 -6.45
CA GLN A 546 -17.45 -5.15 -5.46
C GLN A 546 -16.07 -4.93 -6.14
N HIS A 547 -16.07 -4.63 -7.45
CA HIS A 547 -14.90 -4.32 -8.25
C HIS A 547 -15.10 -2.97 -8.94
N ASN A 548 -14.31 -1.96 -8.55
CA ASN A 548 -14.40 -0.62 -9.13
C ASN A 548 -13.68 -0.55 -10.47
N LEU A 549 -14.27 0.17 -11.42
CA LEU A 549 -13.66 0.47 -12.70
C LEU A 549 -12.46 1.41 -12.52
N ILE A 550 -11.44 1.16 -13.34
CA ILE A 550 -10.32 2.06 -13.60
C ILE A 550 -10.21 2.29 -15.12
N LEU A 551 -9.95 3.53 -15.51
CA LEU A 551 -9.90 3.94 -16.93
C LEU A 551 -8.62 4.73 -17.25
N GLY A 552 -8.21 4.72 -18.52
CA GLY A 552 -7.19 5.61 -19.07
C GLY A 552 -5.74 5.10 -19.07
N GLY A 553 -5.43 4.00 -18.39
CA GLY A 553 -4.08 3.43 -18.34
C GLY A 553 -3.07 4.21 -17.48
N SER A 554 -1.99 3.54 -17.08
CA SER A 554 -0.82 4.08 -16.39
C SER A 554 0.41 4.14 -17.32
N PHE A 555 1.54 4.68 -16.83
CA PHE A 555 2.80 4.75 -17.61
C PHE A 555 3.27 3.41 -18.22
N ILE A 556 2.91 2.27 -17.61
CA ILE A 556 3.26 0.93 -18.07
C ILE A 556 2.11 0.20 -18.78
N SER A 557 0.89 0.72 -18.76
CA SER A 557 -0.22 0.17 -19.55
C SER A 557 0.15 0.17 -21.04
N CYS A 558 0.03 -1.00 -21.66
CA CYS A 558 0.45 -1.22 -23.04
C CYS A 558 -0.65 -1.94 -23.83
N GLY A 559 -0.68 -1.73 -25.14
CA GLY A 559 -1.60 -2.48 -26.02
C GLY A 559 -3.07 -2.15 -25.72
N ASP A 560 -3.84 -3.15 -25.31
CA ASP A 560 -5.24 -2.98 -24.92
C ASP A 560 -5.43 -2.08 -23.69
N GLU A 561 -4.55 -2.18 -22.68
CA GLU A 561 -4.60 -1.33 -21.48
C GLU A 561 -4.40 0.17 -21.80
N ALA A 562 -3.78 0.47 -22.94
CA ALA A 562 -3.60 1.82 -23.48
C ALA A 562 -4.73 2.26 -24.44
N SER A 563 -5.74 1.42 -24.67
CA SER A 563 -6.86 1.68 -25.59
C SER A 563 -7.85 2.70 -25.00
N SER A 564 -8.44 3.48 -25.90
CA SER A 564 -9.63 4.31 -25.60
C SER A 564 -10.86 3.49 -25.16
N PHE A 565 -10.91 2.19 -25.44
CA PHE A 565 -12.01 1.29 -25.09
C PHE A 565 -11.80 0.53 -23.77
N ALA A 566 -10.59 0.52 -23.22
CA ALA A 566 -10.20 -0.30 -22.07
C ALA A 566 -11.11 -0.11 -20.84
N ARG A 567 -11.57 -1.22 -20.25
CA ARG A 567 -12.41 -1.25 -19.02
C ARG A 567 -11.82 -2.21 -17.99
N PHE A 568 -10.79 -1.75 -17.29
CA PHE A 568 -10.13 -2.52 -16.24
C PHE A 568 -10.77 -2.29 -14.88
N HIS A 569 -10.57 -3.21 -13.95
CA HIS A 569 -11.28 -3.22 -12.68
C HIS A 569 -10.54 -4.00 -11.60
N PHE A 570 -10.66 -3.55 -10.35
CA PHE A 570 -10.03 -4.19 -9.19
C PHE A 570 -10.89 -4.03 -7.94
N ARG A 571 -10.66 -4.90 -6.94
CA ARG A 571 -11.17 -4.67 -5.58
C ARG A 571 -10.73 -3.28 -5.09
N PRO A 572 -11.58 -2.55 -4.35
CA PRO A 572 -11.26 -1.22 -3.81
C PRO A 572 -9.94 -1.10 -3.03
N HIS A 573 -9.47 -2.21 -2.46
CA HIS A 573 -8.31 -2.29 -1.58
C HIS A 573 -7.00 -2.65 -2.28
N PHE A 574 -7.02 -3.11 -3.54
CA PHE A 574 -5.80 -3.42 -4.29
C PHE A 574 -5.04 -2.15 -4.67
N PHE A 575 -3.72 -2.18 -4.50
CA PHE A 575 -2.84 -1.18 -5.10
C PHE A 575 -2.66 -1.51 -6.58
N GLN A 576 -2.64 -0.47 -7.40
CA GLN A 576 -2.38 -0.48 -8.84
C GLN A 576 -1.55 0.76 -9.18
N HIS A 577 -1.15 0.97 -10.43
CA HIS A 577 -0.67 2.29 -10.84
C HIS A 577 -1.85 3.26 -11.06
N ALA A 578 -2.59 3.55 -9.98
CA ALA A 578 -3.87 4.25 -10.00
C ALA A 578 -3.90 5.49 -9.12
N GLY A 579 -4.58 6.52 -9.59
CA GLY A 579 -4.91 7.75 -8.90
C GLY A 579 -6.35 8.16 -9.20
N PHE A 580 -6.70 9.43 -8.96
CA PHE A 580 -8.09 9.86 -9.10
C PHE A 580 -8.23 11.36 -9.39
N ARG A 581 -9.44 11.72 -9.83
CA ARG A 581 -9.90 13.07 -10.13
C ARG A 581 -11.12 13.38 -9.28
N LEU A 582 -11.19 14.56 -8.68
CA LEU A 582 -12.40 14.97 -7.96
C LEU A 582 -13.43 15.55 -8.93
N VAL A 583 -14.68 15.12 -8.76
CA VAL A 583 -15.87 15.67 -9.40
C VAL A 583 -16.73 16.37 -8.37
N LEU A 584 -17.18 17.59 -8.70
CA LEU A 584 -18.29 18.26 -8.05
C LEU A 584 -19.54 18.04 -8.93
N PRO A 585 -20.57 17.31 -8.44
CA PRO A 585 -21.75 16.98 -9.23
C PRO A 585 -22.63 18.20 -9.47
N ASN A 586 -23.63 18.03 -10.34
CA ASN A 586 -24.65 19.04 -10.56
C ASN A 586 -25.38 19.37 -9.24
N GLN A 587 -25.37 20.63 -8.82
CA GLN A 587 -25.94 21.02 -7.52
C GLN A 587 -27.47 21.06 -7.50
N THR A 588 -28.16 21.08 -8.67
CA THR A 588 -29.63 20.99 -8.74
C THR A 588 -30.14 19.57 -8.97
N ASP A 589 -29.28 18.66 -9.44
CA ASP A 589 -29.57 17.25 -9.68
C ASP A 589 -28.32 16.39 -9.39
N PRO A 590 -27.94 16.22 -8.11
CA PRO A 590 -26.68 15.60 -7.71
C PRO A 590 -26.69 14.07 -7.81
N ALA A 591 -27.71 13.49 -8.46
CA ALA A 591 -27.86 12.04 -8.57
C ALA A 591 -26.63 11.41 -9.24
N LEU A 592 -25.99 10.48 -8.53
CA LEU A 592 -24.89 9.69 -9.08
C LEU A 592 -25.46 8.75 -10.16
N VAL A 593 -24.91 8.85 -11.38
CA VAL A 593 -25.29 8.00 -12.52
C VAL A 593 -24.08 7.21 -12.97
N THR A 594 -24.06 5.91 -12.64
CA THR A 594 -23.02 4.96 -13.03
C THR A 594 -23.48 4.03 -14.17
N SER A 595 -22.51 3.53 -14.94
CA SER A 595 -22.70 2.56 -16.02
C SER A 595 -23.17 1.19 -15.53
N CYS A 596 -23.02 0.88 -14.23
CA CYS A 596 -23.51 -0.34 -13.62
C CYS A 596 -25.01 -0.31 -13.23
N MET A 597 -25.67 0.86 -13.23
CA MET A 597 -27.11 0.94 -12.97
C MET A 597 -27.93 0.41 -14.14
N ASP A 598 -29.10 -0.17 -13.85
CA ASP A 598 -30.09 -0.65 -14.85
C ASP A 598 -29.58 -1.69 -15.86
N ASN A 599 -28.43 -2.32 -15.60
CA ASN A 599 -27.96 -3.45 -16.40
C ASN A 599 -28.87 -4.68 -16.21
N GLN A 600 -28.93 -5.54 -17.22
CA GLN A 600 -29.80 -6.71 -17.21
C GLN A 600 -29.12 -7.89 -16.50
N GLY A 601 -29.87 -8.60 -15.65
CA GLY A 601 -29.41 -9.86 -15.06
C GLY A 601 -29.07 -10.91 -16.13
N PRO A 602 -28.18 -11.87 -15.83
CA PRO A 602 -27.68 -12.23 -14.50
C PRO A 602 -26.45 -11.44 -14.02
N TYR A 603 -25.86 -10.58 -14.84
CA TYR A 603 -24.57 -9.92 -14.58
C TYR A 603 -24.70 -8.60 -13.78
N VAL A 604 -25.46 -8.66 -12.69
CA VAL A 604 -25.79 -7.48 -11.86
C VAL A 604 -25.49 -7.77 -10.40
N GLY A 605 -24.32 -7.33 -9.94
CA GLY A 605 -24.02 -7.22 -8.52
C GLY A 605 -24.98 -6.26 -7.82
N THR A 606 -25.61 -6.69 -6.73
CA THR A 606 -26.37 -5.79 -5.86
C THR A 606 -25.42 -4.86 -5.14
N ASN A 607 -25.36 -3.60 -5.57
CA ASN A 607 -24.46 -2.56 -5.03
C ASN A 607 -24.44 -2.54 -3.48
N PRO A 608 -23.32 -2.95 -2.83
CA PRO A 608 -23.19 -2.97 -1.37
C PRO A 608 -22.87 -1.60 -0.77
N PHE A 609 -22.53 -0.59 -1.58
CA PHE A 609 -22.15 0.76 -1.14
C PHE A 609 -23.34 1.66 -0.78
N ARG A 610 -24.58 1.15 -0.84
CA ARG A 610 -25.59 1.62 0.10
C ARG A 610 -25.33 0.90 1.42
N SER A 611 -24.63 1.58 2.34
CA SER A 611 -24.38 1.07 3.69
C SER A 611 -25.68 0.46 4.22
N SER A 612 -25.66 -0.86 4.43
CA SER A 612 -26.82 -1.48 5.03
C SER A 612 -26.89 -0.90 6.44
N ARG A 613 -28.07 -0.42 6.87
CA ARG A 613 -28.22 0.12 8.25
C ARG A 613 -27.77 -0.89 9.32
N ARG A 614 -27.73 -2.17 8.95
CA ARG A 614 -27.21 -3.29 9.70
C ARG A 614 -25.69 -3.23 9.93
N ASP A 615 -24.87 -2.91 8.92
CA ASP A 615 -23.40 -2.78 9.10
C ASP A 615 -23.03 -1.61 10.01
N GLU A 616 -23.78 -0.50 9.93
CA GLU A 616 -23.66 0.61 10.88
C GLU A 616 -24.11 0.22 12.29
N THR A 617 -25.15 -0.61 12.41
CA THR A 617 -25.66 -1.10 13.70
C THR A 617 -24.67 -2.09 14.34
N GLU A 618 -24.12 -3.04 13.58
CA GLU A 618 -23.16 -4.03 14.08
C GLU A 618 -21.84 -3.36 14.49
N ARG A 619 -21.36 -2.32 13.77
CA ARG A 619 -20.23 -1.49 14.23
C ARG A 619 -20.54 -0.70 15.49
N LYS A 620 -21.66 0.04 15.52
CA LYS A 620 -22.07 0.82 16.70
C LYS A 620 -22.16 -0.08 17.93
N TYR A 621 -22.70 -1.29 17.75
CA TYR A 621 -22.76 -2.32 18.78
C TYR A 621 -21.36 -2.78 19.24
N GLN A 622 -20.43 -3.13 18.33
CA GLN A 622 -19.08 -3.52 18.72
C GLN A 622 -18.30 -2.38 19.42
N ALA A 623 -18.41 -1.15 18.92
CA ALA A 623 -17.78 0.01 19.53
C ALA A 623 -18.38 0.34 20.91
N GLU A 624 -19.71 0.25 21.06
CA GLU A 624 -20.42 0.41 22.33
C GLU A 624 -20.01 -0.68 23.34
N GLU A 625 -19.88 -1.94 22.90
CA GLU A 625 -19.44 -3.07 23.73
C GLU A 625 -17.99 -2.90 24.23
N VAL A 626 -17.06 -2.45 23.38
CA VAL A 626 -15.69 -2.13 23.79
C VAL A 626 -15.64 -0.91 24.72
N LEU A 627 -16.42 0.14 24.41
CA LEU A 627 -16.52 1.35 25.23
C LEU A 627 -16.97 1.03 26.66
N ARG A 628 -18.08 0.30 26.84
CA ARG A 628 -18.57 -0.05 28.18
C ARG A 628 -17.55 -0.91 28.96
N GLN A 629 -16.77 -1.75 28.28
CA GLN A 629 -15.76 -2.60 28.92
C GLN A 629 -14.61 -1.76 29.47
N TYR A 630 -14.19 -0.73 28.74
CA TYR A 630 -13.18 0.23 29.22
C TYR A 630 -13.74 1.17 30.30
N VAL A 631 -14.99 1.65 30.20
CA VAL A 631 -15.67 2.38 31.30
C VAL A 631 -15.68 1.53 32.57
N HIS A 632 -16.03 0.26 32.47
CA HIS A 632 -16.03 -0.65 33.61
C HIS A 632 -14.62 -0.88 34.17
N LEU A 633 -13.63 -1.21 33.33
CA LEU A 633 -12.22 -1.39 33.73
C LEU A 633 -11.63 -0.16 34.42
N HIS A 634 -11.97 1.05 33.97
CA HIS A 634 -11.36 2.28 34.45
C HIS A 634 -11.96 2.81 35.76
N TYR A 635 -13.24 2.52 36.03
CA TYR A 635 -14.02 3.20 37.08
C TYR A 635 -14.83 2.29 38.01
N ALA A 636 -15.08 1.02 37.68
CA ALA A 636 -15.95 0.17 38.49
C ALA A 636 -15.19 -0.53 39.64
N ASP A 637 -15.76 -0.48 40.84
CA ASP A 637 -15.42 -1.39 41.95
C ASP A 637 -16.38 -2.60 41.92
N ASP A 638 -16.16 -3.51 40.96
CA ASP A 638 -17.03 -4.66 40.77
C ASP A 638 -16.66 -5.83 41.71
N ALA A 639 -17.61 -6.19 42.57
CA ALA A 639 -17.49 -7.35 43.46
C ALA A 639 -17.31 -8.68 42.72
N ASN A 640 -17.69 -8.77 41.44
CA ASN A 640 -17.66 -10.00 40.64
C ASN A 640 -16.30 -10.25 39.97
N VAL A 641 -15.42 -9.24 39.83
CA VAL A 641 -14.04 -9.45 39.36
C VAL A 641 -13.10 -9.72 40.54
N PRO A 642 -12.01 -10.49 40.36
CA PRO A 642 -11.08 -10.81 41.44
C PRO A 642 -10.46 -9.55 42.06
N GLU A 643 -10.36 -9.51 43.40
CA GLU A 643 -9.85 -8.38 44.17
C GLU A 643 -8.47 -7.87 43.67
N ALA A 644 -7.60 -8.80 43.27
CA ALA A 644 -6.28 -8.50 42.71
C ALA A 644 -6.32 -7.65 41.41
N ALA A 645 -7.42 -7.71 40.64
CA ALA A 645 -7.61 -6.98 39.38
C ALA A 645 -8.39 -5.65 39.50
N ARG A 646 -9.03 -5.37 40.65
CA ARG A 646 -9.78 -4.11 40.85
C ARG A 646 -8.86 -2.90 40.94
N GLY A 647 -9.33 -1.72 40.54
CA GLY A 647 -8.57 -0.47 40.64
C GLY A 647 -7.26 -0.48 39.85
N TYR A 648 -7.26 -1.09 38.64
CA TYR A 648 -6.08 -1.13 37.76
C TYR A 648 -5.50 0.26 37.47
N THR A 649 -6.39 1.24 37.20
CA THR A 649 -6.05 2.64 36.91
C THR A 649 -5.31 3.30 38.08
N ASP A 650 -5.85 3.19 39.30
CA ASP A 650 -5.18 3.68 40.50
C ASP A 650 -3.86 2.94 40.77
N LYS A 651 -3.80 1.62 40.59
CA LYS A 651 -2.56 0.83 40.78
C LYS A 651 -1.45 1.27 39.83
N VAL A 652 -1.71 1.41 38.54
CA VAL A 652 -0.68 1.76 37.55
C VAL A 652 -0.25 3.23 37.64
N THR A 653 -1.17 4.14 37.97
CA THR A 653 -0.84 5.55 38.19
C THR A 653 -0.06 5.77 39.48
N GLN A 654 -0.37 5.03 40.56
CA GLN A 654 0.39 5.08 41.81
C GLN A 654 1.85 4.66 41.60
N LEU A 655 2.15 3.68 40.74
CA LEU A 655 3.53 3.31 40.40
C LEU A 655 4.32 4.49 39.80
N LEU A 656 3.70 5.28 38.93
CA LEU A 656 4.33 6.46 38.34
C LEU A 656 4.54 7.57 39.38
N VAL A 657 3.53 7.82 40.22
CA VAL A 657 3.57 8.86 41.27
C VAL A 657 4.59 8.53 42.35
N ASP A 658 4.67 7.28 42.79
CA ASP A 658 5.67 6.85 43.79
C ASP A 658 7.08 6.93 43.23
N ALA A 659 7.32 6.48 41.99
CA ALA A 659 8.62 6.59 41.35
C ALA A 659 9.05 8.06 41.14
N ALA A 660 8.11 8.94 40.76
CA ALA A 660 8.39 10.37 40.65
C ALA A 660 8.80 10.98 42.00
N ARG A 661 8.10 10.61 43.09
CA ARG A 661 8.45 11.05 44.46
C ARG A 661 9.79 10.49 44.94
N GLU A 662 10.03 9.19 44.75
CA GLU A 662 11.26 8.50 45.16
C GLU A 662 12.51 9.10 44.50
N HIS A 663 12.40 9.48 43.22
CA HIS A 663 13.52 10.04 42.45
C HIS A 663 13.53 11.58 42.35
N GLY A 664 12.65 12.27 43.08
CA GLY A 664 12.62 13.74 43.15
C GLY A 664 12.25 14.42 41.83
N VAL A 665 11.45 13.77 41.00
CA VAL A 665 10.98 14.28 39.71
C VAL A 665 9.81 15.24 39.91
N ALA A 666 9.84 16.38 39.22
CA ALA A 666 8.78 17.38 39.29
C ALA A 666 7.44 16.80 38.82
N THR A 667 6.34 17.16 39.49
CA THR A 667 4.98 16.74 39.12
C THR A 667 4.24 17.84 38.35
N ASP A 668 4.94 18.52 37.43
CA ASP A 668 4.38 19.64 36.66
C ASP A 668 3.53 19.16 35.48
N ARG A 669 4.03 18.23 34.65
CA ARG A 669 3.32 17.80 33.44
C ARG A 669 3.58 16.34 33.08
N VAL A 670 2.50 15.58 32.98
CA VAL A 670 2.51 14.15 32.60
C VAL A 670 1.69 13.89 31.33
N LEU A 671 2.13 12.92 30.55
CA LEU A 671 1.44 12.39 29.38
C LEU A 671 0.94 10.97 29.68
N ASP A 672 -0.32 10.69 29.34
CA ASP A 672 -0.92 9.36 29.43
C ASP A 672 -1.28 8.87 28.02
N ILE A 673 -0.56 7.85 27.55
CA ILE A 673 -0.61 7.33 26.17
C ILE A 673 -1.46 6.06 26.13
N GLY A 674 -2.51 6.08 25.30
CA GLY A 674 -3.55 5.05 25.33
C GLY A 674 -4.43 5.21 26.57
N CYS A 675 -4.85 6.44 26.86
CA CYS A 675 -5.55 6.76 28.11
C CYS A 675 -6.96 6.13 28.21
N GLY A 676 -7.45 5.51 27.13
CA GLY A 676 -8.79 4.98 27.04
C GLY A 676 -9.82 6.06 27.38
N VAL A 677 -10.83 5.66 28.14
CA VAL A 677 -11.90 6.54 28.67
C VAL A 677 -11.44 7.47 29.81
N GLY A 678 -10.14 7.70 29.98
CA GLY A 678 -9.55 8.76 30.81
C GLY A 678 -9.30 8.44 32.29
N GLY A 679 -9.62 7.23 32.77
CA GLY A 679 -9.49 6.89 34.19
C GLY A 679 -8.08 7.05 34.77
N THR A 680 -7.04 6.66 34.01
CA THR A 680 -5.63 6.91 34.35
C THR A 680 -5.31 8.41 34.34
N THR A 681 -5.75 9.15 33.32
CA THR A 681 -5.61 10.62 33.20
C THR A 681 -6.16 11.36 34.42
N PHE A 682 -7.38 11.02 34.85
CA PHE A 682 -8.00 11.62 36.03
C PHE A 682 -7.26 11.23 37.32
N ALA A 683 -6.85 9.97 37.48
CA ALA A 683 -6.08 9.54 38.64
C ALA A 683 -4.71 10.26 38.75
N LEU A 684 -4.03 10.52 37.63
CA LEU A 684 -2.79 11.30 37.56
C LEU A 684 -2.98 12.77 37.98
N ALA A 685 -4.13 13.37 37.67
CA ALA A 685 -4.42 14.78 37.99
C ALA A 685 -4.53 15.05 39.51
N ARG A 686 -4.63 13.99 40.34
CA ARG A 686 -4.50 14.09 41.81
C ARG A 686 -3.07 14.45 42.25
N ALA A 687 -2.05 14.15 41.44
CA ALA A 687 -0.64 14.32 41.76
C ALA A 687 0.09 15.34 40.87
N PHE A 688 -0.33 15.50 39.62
CA PHE A 688 0.30 16.40 38.64
C PHE A 688 -0.47 17.71 38.47
N GLU A 689 0.23 18.79 38.10
CA GLU A 689 -0.37 20.11 37.82
C GLU A 689 -1.07 20.15 36.46
N SER A 690 -0.56 19.41 35.47
CA SER A 690 -1.15 19.25 34.13
C SER A 690 -1.02 17.81 33.63
N VAL A 691 -2.10 17.28 33.07
CA VAL A 691 -2.17 15.92 32.50
C VAL A 691 -2.74 16.03 31.09
N LEU A 692 -2.02 15.48 30.11
CA LEU A 692 -2.53 15.26 28.76
C LEU A 692 -2.80 13.77 28.57
N GLY A 693 -4.07 13.39 28.39
CA GLY A 693 -4.47 12.05 27.95
C GLY A 693 -4.60 12.00 26.44
N VAL A 694 -4.00 10.99 25.82
CA VAL A 694 -4.14 10.74 24.38
C VAL A 694 -4.55 9.31 24.08
N ASP A 695 -5.47 9.15 23.13
CA ASP A 695 -5.91 7.86 22.62
C ASP A 695 -6.24 7.98 21.12
N ILE A 696 -6.18 6.87 20.38
CA ILE A 696 -6.53 6.85 18.95
C ILE A 696 -8.06 6.80 18.75
N SER A 697 -8.79 6.28 19.73
CA SER A 697 -10.24 6.09 19.68
C SER A 697 -11.00 7.38 20.01
N ALA A 698 -11.74 7.90 19.02
CA ALA A 698 -12.62 9.06 19.22
C ALA A 698 -13.67 8.81 20.31
N SER A 699 -14.34 7.64 20.30
CA SER A 699 -15.38 7.32 21.30
C SER A 699 -14.86 7.22 22.74
N PHE A 700 -13.59 6.85 22.92
CA PHE A 700 -12.94 6.89 24.23
C PHE A 700 -12.66 8.32 24.69
N ILE A 701 -12.17 9.17 23.80
CA ILE A 701 -11.91 10.59 24.06
C ILE A 701 -13.22 11.35 24.33
N ASP A 702 -14.28 11.09 23.55
CA ASP A 702 -15.60 11.69 23.74
C ASP A 702 -16.19 11.31 25.09
N ALA A 703 -16.12 10.03 25.49
CA ALA A 703 -16.59 9.57 26.80
C ALA A 703 -15.77 10.17 27.96
N ALA A 704 -14.45 10.32 27.79
CA ALA A 704 -13.58 10.96 28.77
C ALA A 704 -13.86 12.47 28.90
N GLN A 705 -14.11 13.15 27.79
CA GLN A 705 -14.48 14.56 27.74
C GLN A 705 -15.89 14.79 28.31
N GLN A 706 -16.86 13.92 28.02
CA GLN A 706 -18.19 13.96 28.65
C GLN A 706 -18.08 13.83 30.18
N LEU A 707 -17.31 12.84 30.69
CA LEU A 707 -17.11 12.68 32.13
C LEU A 707 -16.42 13.90 32.77
N LYS A 708 -15.53 14.58 32.03
CA LYS A 708 -14.85 15.81 32.45
C LYS A 708 -15.81 17.01 32.52
N GLU A 709 -16.71 17.16 31.56
CA GLU A 709 -17.62 18.30 31.42
C GLU A 709 -18.91 18.16 32.25
N GLU A 710 -19.54 16.98 32.21
CA GLU A 710 -20.80 16.69 32.89
C GLU A 710 -20.60 16.18 34.32
N GLY A 711 -19.39 15.71 34.66
CA GLY A 711 -19.06 15.11 35.96
C GLY A 711 -19.61 13.70 36.17
N SER A 712 -20.34 13.16 35.19
CA SER A 712 -20.89 11.81 35.16
C SER A 712 -20.96 11.27 33.73
N LEU A 713 -20.85 9.95 33.57
CA LEU A 713 -21.00 9.26 32.29
C LEU A 713 -21.95 8.06 32.48
N PRO A 714 -23.12 8.03 31.83
CA PRO A 714 -23.99 6.86 31.81
C PRO A 714 -23.39 5.76 30.93
N TYR A 715 -23.54 4.50 31.34
CA TYR A 715 -23.17 3.32 30.57
C TYR A 715 -24.01 2.12 31.03
N PHE A 716 -23.90 0.97 30.37
CA PHE A 716 -24.56 -0.25 30.83
C PHE A 716 -23.57 -1.39 31.09
N ILE A 717 -23.93 -2.24 32.03
CA ILE A 717 -23.28 -3.53 32.30
C ILE A 717 -24.15 -4.61 31.63
N ARG A 718 -23.52 -5.57 30.95
CA ARG A 718 -24.25 -6.72 30.36
C ARG A 718 -24.32 -7.84 31.39
N GLU A 719 -25.51 -8.42 31.59
CA GLU A 719 -25.72 -9.50 32.55
C GLU A 719 -25.66 -10.87 31.85
N GLU A 720 -26.58 -11.11 30.91
CA GLU A 720 -26.59 -12.28 30.03
C GLU A 720 -27.33 -11.97 28.71
N GLY A 721 -26.84 -12.48 27.57
CA GLY A 721 -27.44 -12.17 26.26
C GLY A 721 -27.59 -10.67 26.04
N ASP A 722 -28.78 -10.21 25.65
CA ASP A 722 -29.13 -8.79 25.48
C ASP A 722 -29.67 -8.11 26.76
N ILE A 723 -29.62 -8.78 27.92
CA ILE A 723 -30.04 -8.19 29.19
C ILE A 723 -28.92 -7.26 29.70
N LYS A 724 -29.29 -5.99 29.89
CA LYS A 724 -28.44 -4.87 30.32
C LYS A 724 -28.91 -4.33 31.67
N GLU A 725 -27.98 -3.93 32.52
CA GLU A 725 -28.19 -3.12 33.73
C GLU A 725 -27.61 -1.72 33.48
N GLU A 726 -28.43 -0.68 33.63
CA GLU A 726 -28.01 0.72 33.47
C GLU A 726 -27.20 1.17 34.69
N ALA A 727 -26.07 1.85 34.45
CA ALA A 727 -25.15 2.32 35.47
C ALA A 727 -24.61 3.72 35.13
N VAL A 728 -24.05 4.42 36.12
CA VAL A 728 -23.45 5.74 35.92
C VAL A 728 -22.13 5.78 36.67
N VAL A 729 -21.05 6.15 35.99
CA VAL A 729 -19.77 6.46 36.64
C VAL A 729 -19.70 7.96 36.90
N GLY A 730 -19.24 8.34 38.09
CA GLY A 730 -18.98 9.74 38.45
C GLY A 730 -17.50 10.08 38.30
N LEU A 731 -17.20 11.37 38.15
CA LEU A 731 -15.82 11.86 38.16
C LEU A 731 -15.10 11.38 39.45
N PRO A 732 -13.87 10.82 39.36
CA PRO A 732 -13.18 10.30 40.54
C PRO A 732 -12.92 11.36 41.62
N GLN A 733 -13.02 10.97 42.89
CA GLN A 733 -12.80 11.91 44.00
C GLN A 733 -11.37 12.46 44.04
N GLY A 734 -11.25 13.72 44.47
CA GLY A 734 -9.97 14.43 44.61
C GLY A 734 -9.34 14.90 43.30
N VAL A 735 -10.07 14.81 42.18
CA VAL A 735 -9.62 15.23 40.85
C VAL A 735 -10.07 16.65 40.53
N ASP A 736 -9.21 17.41 39.86
CA ASP A 736 -9.48 18.74 39.33
C ASP A 736 -9.54 18.67 37.78
N PRO A 737 -10.74 18.67 37.17
CA PRO A 737 -10.90 18.58 35.71
C PRO A 737 -10.16 19.64 34.91
N ALA A 738 -9.87 20.81 35.50
CA ALA A 738 -9.16 21.89 34.82
C ALA A 738 -7.69 21.55 34.51
N ARG A 739 -7.14 20.52 35.17
CA ARG A 739 -5.76 20.02 34.94
C ARG A 739 -5.66 19.02 33.80
N VAL A 740 -6.78 18.49 33.34
CA VAL A 740 -6.85 17.41 32.36
C VAL A 740 -7.17 17.96 30.97
N GLU A 741 -6.36 17.59 29.99
CA GLU A 741 -6.63 17.77 28.56
C GLU A 741 -6.75 16.38 27.90
N PHE A 742 -7.72 16.20 27.01
CA PHE A 742 -7.87 14.99 26.20
C PHE A 742 -7.69 15.35 24.72
N LYS A 743 -6.94 14.53 23.97
CA LYS A 743 -6.78 14.68 22.51
C LYS A 743 -6.80 13.32 21.82
N GLN A 744 -7.51 13.23 20.71
CA GLN A 744 -7.37 12.09 19.82
C GLN A 744 -6.01 12.17 19.11
N MET A 745 -5.12 11.19 19.34
CA MET A 745 -3.80 11.10 18.72
C MET A 745 -3.33 9.65 18.60
N ASP A 746 -2.64 9.32 17.51
CA ASP A 746 -1.89 8.07 17.41
C ASP A 746 -0.63 8.12 18.30
N ALA A 747 -0.53 7.17 19.24
CA ALA A 747 0.64 6.98 20.11
C ALA A 747 1.97 6.86 19.36
N MET A 748 1.95 6.31 18.14
CA MET A 748 3.13 6.19 17.27
C MET A 748 3.47 7.47 16.52
N CYS A 749 2.60 8.50 16.53
CA CYS A 749 2.76 9.71 15.74
C CYS A 749 2.46 11.00 16.55
N ILE A 750 2.79 11.02 17.85
CA ILE A 750 2.57 12.17 18.73
C ILE A 750 3.38 13.39 18.25
N PRO A 751 2.72 14.52 17.90
CA PRO A 751 3.39 15.71 17.36
C PRO A 751 4.50 16.28 18.27
N PRO A 752 5.61 16.81 17.74
CA PRO A 752 6.73 17.31 18.56
C PRO A 752 6.43 18.56 19.38
N ASP A 753 5.55 19.41 18.89
CA ASP A 753 5.05 20.63 19.54
C ASP A 753 4.15 20.33 20.75
N THR A 754 3.68 19.08 20.90
CA THR A 754 3.11 18.55 22.15
C THR A 754 4.03 18.77 23.36
N GLY A 755 5.35 18.87 23.14
CA GLY A 755 6.36 19.17 24.15
C GLY A 755 6.88 17.94 24.90
N SER A 756 7.55 18.19 26.02
CA SER A 756 8.14 17.13 26.87
C SER A 756 7.59 17.17 28.29
N PHE A 757 7.59 16.00 28.92
CA PHE A 757 6.89 15.69 30.16
C PHE A 757 7.88 15.20 31.22
N SER A 758 7.64 15.54 32.49
CA SER A 758 8.43 15.02 33.61
C SER A 758 8.13 13.55 33.89
N ALA A 759 6.92 13.11 33.56
CA ALA A 759 6.50 11.72 33.63
C ALA A 759 5.71 11.31 32.38
N VAL A 760 5.79 10.04 31.97
CA VAL A 760 4.95 9.46 30.91
C VAL A 760 4.42 8.10 31.36
N LEU A 761 3.12 7.86 31.13
CA LEU A 761 2.45 6.58 31.29
C LEU A 761 2.07 6.04 29.90
N ALA A 762 2.25 4.73 29.68
CA ALA A 762 1.60 4.01 28.60
C ALA A 762 1.12 2.66 29.14
N ALA A 763 -0.19 2.56 29.40
CA ALA A 763 -0.78 1.44 30.13
C ALA A 763 -1.75 0.64 29.26
N ASN A 764 -1.52 -0.68 29.13
CA ASN A 764 -2.33 -1.61 28.34
C ASN A 764 -2.46 -1.26 26.84
N VAL A 765 -1.51 -0.50 26.29
CA VAL A 765 -1.52 -0.03 24.89
C VAL A 765 -0.44 -0.67 24.02
N LEU A 766 0.73 -1.03 24.58
CA LEU A 766 1.94 -1.34 23.81
C LEU A 766 1.78 -2.51 22.84
N ASP A 767 1.16 -3.61 23.28
CA ASP A 767 0.88 -4.82 22.48
C ASP A 767 -0.40 -4.72 21.63
N ARG A 768 -0.98 -3.50 21.56
CA ARG A 768 -2.01 -3.10 20.60
C ARG A 768 -1.49 -2.09 19.56
N LEU A 769 -0.22 -1.67 19.66
CA LEU A 769 0.42 -0.82 18.66
C LEU A 769 0.97 -1.66 17.52
N SER A 770 0.79 -1.16 16.30
CA SER A 770 1.23 -1.80 15.07
C SER A 770 2.72 -1.64 14.75
N SER A 771 3.36 -0.63 15.33
CA SER A 771 4.81 -0.53 15.43
C SER A 771 5.18 -0.03 16.83
N PRO A 772 5.26 -0.93 17.83
CA PRO A 772 5.59 -0.56 19.21
C PRO A 772 6.97 0.09 19.31
N GLY A 773 7.94 -0.34 18.49
CA GLY A 773 9.26 0.26 18.36
C GLY A 773 9.21 1.75 17.98
N THR A 774 8.22 2.17 17.20
CA THR A 774 8.02 3.58 16.83
C THR A 774 7.72 4.43 18.06
N LEU A 775 6.76 4.03 18.90
CA LEU A 775 6.50 4.73 20.18
C LEU A 775 7.75 4.73 21.06
N LEU A 776 8.39 3.58 21.26
CA LEU A 776 9.54 3.46 22.16
C LEU A 776 10.70 4.38 21.74
N SER A 777 10.97 4.49 20.44
CA SER A 777 11.97 5.42 19.89
C SER A 777 11.63 6.90 20.12
N ARG A 778 10.34 7.24 20.26
CA ARG A 778 9.83 8.60 20.46
C ARG A 778 9.91 9.05 21.93
N LEU A 779 10.02 8.12 22.88
CA LEU A 779 10.03 8.40 24.32
C LEU A 779 11.34 9.06 24.79
N GLY A 780 12.49 8.63 24.28
CA GLY A 780 13.81 9.12 24.70
C GLY A 780 14.51 10.07 23.72
N GLY A 781 15.66 10.60 24.14
CA GLY A 781 16.56 11.42 23.31
C GLY A 781 16.28 12.94 23.33
N ALA A 782 17.00 13.70 22.50
CA ALA A 782 17.07 15.17 22.57
C ALA A 782 15.74 15.92 22.31
N ARG A 783 14.73 15.25 21.72
CA ARG A 783 13.35 15.74 21.59
C ARG A 783 12.33 14.73 22.15
N GLY A 784 12.77 13.81 23.01
CA GLY A 784 11.96 12.75 23.59
C GLY A 784 10.76 13.28 24.38
N LEU A 785 9.71 12.45 24.48
CA LEU A 785 8.54 12.79 25.30
C LEU A 785 8.88 12.83 26.79
N VAL A 786 9.82 12.00 27.26
CA VAL A 786 10.30 12.00 28.65
C VAL A 786 11.50 12.95 28.76
N ARG A 787 11.44 13.91 29.69
CA ARG A 787 12.55 14.82 29.98
C ARG A 787 13.75 14.06 30.59
N PRO A 788 15.01 14.51 30.39
CA PRO A 788 16.17 14.03 31.15
C PRO A 788 15.90 13.99 32.66
N GLY A 789 16.16 12.86 33.29
CA GLY A 789 15.88 12.58 34.70
C GLY A 789 14.44 12.19 35.05
N GLY A 790 13.49 12.31 34.11
CA GLY A 790 12.07 12.00 34.29
C GLY A 790 11.73 10.51 34.31
N ILE A 791 10.47 10.18 34.62
CA ILE A 791 9.99 8.79 34.77
C ILE A 791 9.13 8.34 33.59
N LEU A 792 9.28 7.09 33.20
CA LEU A 792 8.40 6.39 32.26
C LEU A 792 7.85 5.13 32.93
N VAL A 793 6.53 4.92 32.84
CA VAL A 793 5.89 3.64 33.19
C VAL A 793 5.24 3.03 31.96
N LEU A 794 5.64 1.80 31.65
CA LEU A 794 5.03 0.97 30.61
C LEU A 794 4.35 -0.22 31.28
N SER A 795 3.08 -0.48 30.99
CA SER A 795 2.33 -1.66 31.45
C SER A 795 1.75 -2.40 30.25
N SER A 796 2.09 -3.68 30.09
CA SER A 796 1.54 -4.53 29.02
C SER A 796 1.60 -6.01 29.43
N PRO A 797 0.60 -6.83 29.02
CA PRO A 797 0.66 -8.29 29.16
C PRO A 797 1.52 -8.98 28.08
N TYR A 798 2.02 -8.22 27.09
CA TYR A 798 2.81 -8.73 25.95
C TYR A 798 2.10 -9.84 25.16
N THR A 799 0.81 -9.66 24.90
CA THR A 799 -0.02 -10.69 24.25
C THR A 799 0.41 -10.94 22.80
N TRP A 800 0.95 -9.91 22.13
CA TRP A 800 1.45 -9.87 20.75
C TRP A 800 0.60 -10.65 19.74
N MET A 801 -0.27 -9.94 19.03
CA MET A 801 -1.13 -10.55 18.02
C MET A 801 -0.84 -9.93 16.65
N GLU A 802 -0.71 -10.77 15.62
CA GLU A 802 -0.36 -10.33 14.25
C GLU A 802 -1.42 -9.40 13.62
N GLN A 803 -2.68 -9.49 14.09
CA GLN A 803 -3.77 -8.56 13.73
C GLN A 803 -3.55 -7.10 14.21
N TYR A 804 -2.62 -6.86 15.14
CA TYR A 804 -2.23 -5.51 15.57
C TYR A 804 -0.83 -5.18 15.09
N THR A 805 0.14 -6.05 15.39
CA THR A 805 1.57 -5.83 15.12
C THR A 805 2.07 -6.93 14.19
N PRO A 806 2.57 -6.63 12.97
CA PRO A 806 3.29 -7.59 12.15
C PRO A 806 4.42 -8.27 12.94
N LYS A 807 4.62 -9.58 12.74
CA LYS A 807 5.51 -10.41 13.58
C LYS A 807 6.96 -9.96 13.58
N ASP A 808 7.43 -9.40 12.47
CA ASP A 808 8.75 -8.79 12.29
C ASP A 808 8.93 -7.47 13.06
N LEU A 809 7.84 -6.81 13.44
CA LEU A 809 7.82 -5.59 14.26
C LEU A 809 7.60 -5.86 15.76
N TRP A 810 7.50 -7.13 16.17
CA TRP A 810 7.43 -7.51 17.58
C TRP A 810 8.79 -7.26 18.25
N ILE A 811 8.83 -6.37 19.24
CA ILE A 811 10.06 -6.10 20.01
C ILE A 811 10.56 -7.31 20.82
N GLY A 812 9.69 -8.31 21.05
CA GLY A 812 10.01 -9.58 21.69
C GLY A 812 8.77 -10.47 21.75
N GLY A 813 8.80 -11.53 22.56
CA GLY A 813 7.72 -12.54 22.59
C GLY A 813 7.81 -13.55 21.44
N HIS A 814 8.95 -13.60 20.75
CA HIS A 814 9.22 -14.50 19.63
C HIS A 814 10.50 -15.33 19.87
N GLU A 815 10.72 -16.32 19.02
CA GLU A 815 11.88 -17.22 19.07
C GLU A 815 12.80 -16.94 17.88
N THR A 816 14.12 -16.91 18.11
CA THR A 816 15.14 -16.84 17.04
C THR A 816 16.07 -18.06 17.13
N PRO A 817 16.88 -18.34 16.08
CA PRO A 817 17.87 -19.43 16.12
C PRO A 817 18.89 -19.31 17.26
N GLU A 818 19.11 -18.10 17.79
CA GLU A 818 20.00 -17.79 18.91
C GLU A 818 19.32 -17.94 20.29
N GLY A 819 17.98 -18.04 20.33
CA GLY A 819 17.17 -18.24 21.54
C GLY A 819 15.90 -17.39 21.59
N ASN A 820 15.12 -17.54 22.66
CA ASN A 820 13.87 -16.81 22.86
C ASN A 820 14.12 -15.33 23.22
N VAL A 821 13.62 -14.40 22.41
CA VAL A 821 13.65 -12.96 22.70
C VAL A 821 12.45 -12.61 23.58
N ARG A 822 12.69 -12.31 24.86
CA ARG A 822 11.62 -11.93 25.80
C ARG A 822 11.26 -10.45 25.64
N SER A 823 9.97 -10.11 25.77
CA SER A 823 9.46 -8.74 25.58
C SER A 823 10.14 -7.70 26.48
N LEU A 824 10.51 -8.07 27.71
CA LEU A 824 11.27 -7.22 28.61
C LEU A 824 12.69 -6.91 28.10
N ASP A 825 13.34 -7.85 27.42
CA ASP A 825 14.66 -7.63 26.80
C ASP A 825 14.54 -6.82 25.51
N GLY A 826 13.44 -7.01 24.76
CA GLY A 826 12.99 -6.13 23.69
C GLY A 826 12.82 -4.67 24.13
N LEU A 827 12.14 -4.44 25.26
CA LEU A 827 12.00 -3.12 25.86
C LEU A 827 13.34 -2.50 26.25
N LYS A 828 14.24 -3.27 26.88
CA LYS A 828 15.61 -2.80 27.20
C LYS A 828 16.37 -2.40 25.94
N ALA A 829 16.27 -3.19 24.87
CA ALA A 829 16.94 -2.92 23.60
C ALA A 829 16.38 -1.66 22.91
N ALA A 830 15.05 -1.52 22.85
CA ALA A 830 14.38 -0.40 22.19
C ALA A 830 14.54 0.94 22.94
N LEU A 831 14.52 0.92 24.28
CA LEU A 831 14.78 2.11 25.11
C LEU A 831 16.28 2.43 25.21
N GLY A 832 17.14 1.41 25.06
CA GLY A 832 18.59 1.54 24.89
C GLY A 832 19.30 2.23 26.04
N GLU A 833 20.39 2.94 25.73
CA GLU A 833 21.16 3.69 26.73
C GLU A 833 20.39 4.89 27.31
N ASN A 834 19.32 5.36 26.66
CA ASN A 834 18.56 6.53 27.10
C ASN A 834 17.81 6.30 28.43
N PHE A 835 17.55 5.05 28.82
CA PHE A 835 16.80 4.73 30.03
C PHE A 835 17.54 3.79 30.98
N GLU A 836 17.13 3.85 32.24
CA GLU A 836 17.50 2.94 33.32
C GLU A 836 16.24 2.26 33.87
N LEU A 837 16.20 0.93 33.86
CA LEU A 837 15.10 0.17 34.49
C LEU A 837 15.26 0.25 36.01
N LEU A 838 14.28 0.86 36.68
CA LEU A 838 14.25 1.02 38.13
C LEU A 838 13.55 -0.16 38.82
N ARG A 839 12.41 -0.58 38.28
CA ARG A 839 11.53 -1.59 38.89
C ARG A 839 10.68 -2.31 37.86
N THR A 840 10.42 -3.59 38.11
CA THR A 840 9.38 -4.39 37.44
C THR A 840 8.40 -4.89 38.48
N THR A 841 7.10 -4.93 38.15
CA THR A 841 6.03 -5.46 39.00
C THR A 841 4.89 -6.00 38.15
N GLN A 842 4.14 -6.98 38.65
CA GLN A 842 2.91 -7.41 37.99
C GLN A 842 1.72 -6.56 38.47
N VAL A 843 0.82 -6.21 37.55
CA VAL A 843 -0.41 -5.46 37.84
C VAL A 843 -1.58 -6.19 37.14
N PRO A 844 -2.37 -6.98 37.88
CA PRO A 844 -3.55 -7.62 37.31
C PRO A 844 -4.66 -6.63 36.98
N LEU A 845 -5.44 -6.94 35.95
CA LEU A 845 -6.62 -6.21 35.50
C LEU A 845 -7.71 -7.19 35.01
N ALA A 846 -8.95 -6.71 34.93
CA ALA A 846 -10.07 -7.52 34.46
C ALA A 846 -10.95 -6.74 33.47
N ILE A 847 -11.24 -7.34 32.32
CA ILE A 847 -12.12 -6.77 31.28
C ILE A 847 -13.43 -7.56 31.30
N ARG A 848 -14.53 -6.95 31.78
CA ARG A 848 -15.82 -7.64 32.00
C ARG A 848 -16.72 -7.63 30.77
N GLU A 849 -16.80 -8.76 30.10
CA GLU A 849 -17.75 -8.98 29.01
C GLU A 849 -19.20 -9.04 29.52
N HIS A 850 -19.50 -9.82 30.56
CA HIS A 850 -20.80 -9.80 31.23
C HIS A 850 -20.71 -10.40 32.64
N ALA A 851 -21.82 -10.53 33.38
CA ALA A 851 -21.85 -10.98 34.78
C ALA A 851 -21.13 -12.30 35.10
N ARG A 852 -20.87 -13.14 34.09
CA ARG A 852 -20.22 -14.45 34.25
C ARG A 852 -19.04 -14.68 33.31
N LYS A 853 -18.58 -13.64 32.60
CA LYS A 853 -17.44 -13.72 31.68
C LYS A 853 -16.61 -12.44 31.77
N PHE A 854 -15.34 -12.61 32.09
CA PHE A 854 -14.33 -11.55 32.07
C PHE A 854 -12.98 -12.14 31.66
N GLU A 855 -12.15 -11.34 31.01
CA GLU A 855 -10.74 -11.66 30.80
C GLU A 855 -9.96 -11.25 32.05
N TYR A 856 -9.15 -12.15 32.62
CA TYR A 856 -8.23 -11.84 33.72
C TYR A 856 -6.80 -11.78 33.17
N VAL A 857 -6.23 -10.58 33.17
CA VAL A 857 -4.97 -10.27 32.50
C VAL A 857 -3.95 -9.83 33.54
N ILE A 858 -2.71 -10.35 33.45
CA ILE A 858 -1.60 -9.95 34.34
C ILE A 858 -0.59 -9.18 33.49
N SER A 859 -0.63 -7.85 33.58
CA SER A 859 0.34 -7.00 32.88
C SER A 859 1.66 -6.91 33.65
N GLU A 860 2.78 -6.94 32.93
CA GLU A 860 4.06 -6.54 33.49
C GLU A 860 4.19 -5.01 33.39
N ALA A 861 4.26 -4.34 34.54
CA ALA A 861 4.53 -2.92 34.65
C ALA A 861 6.02 -2.70 34.93
N THR A 862 6.66 -1.89 34.09
CA THR A 862 8.08 -1.53 34.16
C THR A 862 8.23 -0.03 34.38
N VAL A 863 9.06 0.35 35.35
CA VAL A 863 9.33 1.72 35.75
C VAL A 863 10.75 2.06 35.31
N TRP A 864 10.90 3.14 34.54
CA TRP A 864 12.17 3.57 33.95
C TRP A 864 12.48 5.02 34.28
N ARG A 865 13.76 5.35 34.36
CA ARG A 865 14.25 6.73 34.44
C ARG A 865 14.97 7.10 33.15
N HIS A 866 14.65 8.25 32.56
CA HIS A 866 15.43 8.77 31.44
C HIS A 866 16.77 9.29 31.96
N ARG A 867 17.88 8.84 31.36
CA ARG A 867 19.22 9.25 31.78
C ARG A 867 19.45 10.74 31.46
N SER A 868 20.35 11.35 32.23
CA SER A 868 20.71 12.77 32.16
C SER A 868 21.74 13.06 31.07
#